data_AF-A0A816Q1G8-F1
#
_entry.id   AF-A0A816Q1G8-F1
#
_cell.length_a   1.000
_cell.length_b   1.000
_cell.length_c   1.000
_cell.angle_alpha   90.00
_cell.angle_beta   90.00
_cell.angle_gamma   90.00
#
_symmetry.space_group_name_H-M   'P 1'
#
loop_
_entity.id
_entity.type
_entity.pdbx_description
1 polymer ?
#
loop_
_entity_poly.entity_id
_entity_poly.type
_entity_poly.pdbx_seq_one_letter_code
_entity_poly.pdbx_strand_id
1 'polypeptide(L)'
;MLNMKFPDLSMSNPVRLRDLIRQIRSAKTAAEERAVVQKECAYIRDSFRDEDNTWRCRNVAKLLYVSLLGYPAHFGQLECFKLIASTRFTDKRIGYLGAMLLLDERQDIHVLITNSLKNDLNHSNQYITGLALCALGTICSPEMSRDLGGEVERLMKSTNPYLKKKAVLCAVRIIRKVPEQYDVFQNSVRSLLTEKNHGVLLTAMTLANEMCQQNAQALHSFRKLVPNLVRILKTLIMSGYSPEHDVAGISDPFLQIYLLRLLRVLGRNDNEASETMNDILAQVSTNTENSKNVGNAILYETVLTIMDIKSESGLRVLAVNILGRFLINNDKNIRYVALNTLLRVVHADHNAVQRHRATVVECLKDADVSIKRRAMELCFALINSNNIRTMTNEMLEFLGTCEIEFKADCTSNMFLAMERFSPSKRWHVDQMIKVLTTAGNSVRDDIVSSLIGIISSSPDLHGYTAYQLYKLIRNDITQQPLIQVASWTLGEFGDIFVSGQYDKADNVEHVQVTENEIVDILERILNWTISTLITREYAINALMKLSTRFPSCSDRIQSIMTYYACNMNLELQTRAVEYTSLFTKHNPIRSSIVERMPVLISNITASANNTEQQEQVDNQEENVSDNAQTNHVPQNEPVINLLELLDEPIQTNGSLHPHEQQPTLSSTLYPLTDFIFGNDLSNTHSSTIPPMIALDRNGLRILFTFERDGTILTIHSKTTNSTQYPITNFIFKAAVPKTFVIELHPPNSTTVPAHNSGDIYQIIKISNPHQEKLRGGRGFIGQRLVQLLREKGFQNVWIVSRKSDGKGNTLIWDDIRSGSIQSSAKPIKAIVNLAGAPLLSFQRWTDAYKNEVIQSRIDTTKACVDFVRSLKNEKPELFVSMSGVSYYKPDPVKEYTETSQGGDYDFLSRLARDWEKASEPIETDLNTRRVILRTGAVLGSSGGMIGSMYWPFFFGVGGPIGSGQQPFPWIHLDDVCLLIIYAIQNKQVKGILNACAPELTTNREFSQAFASAFKPSRLAILPIPEFVMNTLLGSERAIVATQGQKVIPRATLETGYTFKYPTIKEASQDLTKLFR
;
A
#
# COMPACT_ATOMS: atom_id res chain seq x y z
N MET A 1 -40.89 -51.03 38.43
CA MET A 1 -39.48 -51.25 38.02
C MET A 1 -39.41 -51.24 36.50
N LEU A 2 -38.46 -50.51 35.90
CA LEU A 2 -37.73 -50.81 34.66
C LEU A 2 -37.09 -49.51 34.11
N ASN A 3 -35.79 -49.32 34.38
CA ASN A 3 -35.03 -48.24 33.77
C ASN A 3 -34.61 -48.63 32.35
N MET A 4 -35.36 -48.20 31.33
CA MET A 4 -34.82 -48.14 29.98
C MET A 4 -33.94 -46.90 29.84
N LYS A 5 -32.63 -47.07 30.03
CA LYS A 5 -31.65 -46.10 29.54
C LYS A 5 -31.70 -46.11 28.01
N PHE A 6 -31.95 -44.96 27.38
CA PHE A 6 -31.45 -44.74 26.03
C PHE A 6 -29.91 -44.75 26.09
N PRO A 7 -29.22 -45.32 25.09
CA PRO A 7 -27.76 -45.33 25.08
C PRO A 7 -27.24 -43.90 24.87
N ASP A 8 -26.33 -43.47 25.73
CA ASP A 8 -25.57 -42.23 25.53
C ASP A 8 -24.85 -42.28 24.17
N LEU A 9 -24.86 -41.17 23.43
CA LEU A 9 -24.02 -41.04 22.23
C LEU A 9 -22.55 -41.00 22.66
N SER A 10 -21.91 -42.16 22.70
CA SER A 10 -20.47 -42.28 22.93
C SER A 10 -19.72 -41.46 21.88
N MET A 11 -18.85 -40.54 22.33
CA MET A 11 -18.03 -39.71 21.46
C MET A 11 -17.29 -40.57 20.42
N SER A 12 -17.66 -40.39 19.15
CA SER A 12 -17.06 -41.16 18.05
C SER A 12 -15.58 -40.78 17.90
N ASN A 13 -14.71 -41.79 17.84
CA ASN A 13 -13.27 -41.61 17.65
C ASN A 13 -12.97 -40.63 16.48
N PRO A 14 -12.13 -39.60 16.68
CA PRO A 14 -11.84 -38.63 15.62
C PRO A 14 -11.36 -39.27 14.32
N VAL A 15 -12.06 -38.91 13.24
CA VAL A 15 -11.71 -39.25 11.85
C VAL A 15 -10.23 -38.95 11.59
N ARG A 16 -9.47 -39.90 11.02
CA ARG A 16 -8.03 -39.73 10.77
C ARG A 16 -7.82 -38.81 9.56
N LEU A 17 -6.67 -38.16 9.48
CA LEU A 17 -6.32 -37.29 8.35
C LEU A 17 -6.52 -37.97 6.97
N ARG A 18 -6.10 -39.24 6.81
CA ARG A 18 -6.30 -40.00 5.56
C ARG A 18 -7.77 -40.28 5.23
N ASP A 19 -8.64 -40.32 6.24
CA ASP A 19 -10.09 -40.54 6.07
C ASP A 19 -10.78 -39.24 5.66
N LEU A 20 -10.40 -38.10 6.28
CA LEU A 20 -10.82 -36.76 5.85
C LEU A 20 -10.39 -36.46 4.39
N ILE A 21 -9.13 -36.75 4.04
CA ILE A 21 -8.63 -36.60 2.66
C ILE A 21 -9.46 -37.46 1.68
N ARG A 22 -9.89 -38.67 2.08
CA ARG A 22 -10.77 -39.51 1.26
C ARG A 22 -12.17 -38.93 1.12
N GLN A 23 -12.75 -38.36 2.17
CA GLN A 23 -14.05 -37.67 2.11
C GLN A 23 -14.00 -36.44 1.19
N ILE A 24 -13.00 -35.56 1.37
CA ILE A 24 -12.81 -34.39 0.52
C ILE A 24 -12.59 -34.79 -0.95
N ARG A 25 -11.77 -35.82 -1.22
CA ARG A 25 -11.59 -36.37 -2.58
C ARG A 25 -12.81 -37.11 -3.15
N SER A 26 -13.84 -37.37 -2.35
CA SER A 26 -15.10 -37.97 -2.80
C SER A 26 -16.20 -36.94 -3.08
N ALA A 27 -16.00 -35.69 -2.66
CA ALA A 27 -16.92 -34.59 -2.98
C ALA A 27 -16.88 -34.30 -4.50
N LYS A 28 -18.06 -34.20 -5.10
CA LYS A 28 -18.25 -33.94 -6.54
C LYS A 28 -18.34 -32.45 -6.86
N THR A 29 -18.54 -31.61 -5.85
CA THR A 29 -18.68 -30.16 -6.00
C THR A 29 -17.93 -29.39 -4.91
N ALA A 30 -17.47 -28.19 -5.22
CA ALA A 30 -16.88 -27.28 -4.23
C ALA A 30 -17.90 -26.77 -3.17
N ALA A 31 -19.20 -27.08 -3.30
CA ALA A 31 -20.19 -26.84 -2.25
C ALA A 31 -20.23 -28.00 -1.24
N GLU A 32 -20.22 -29.23 -1.74
CA GLU A 32 -20.12 -30.47 -0.95
C GLU A 32 -18.79 -30.55 -0.19
N GLU A 33 -17.68 -30.19 -0.84
CA GLU A 33 -16.35 -30.07 -0.23
C GLU A 33 -16.37 -29.10 0.97
N ARG A 34 -16.95 -27.90 0.77
CA ARG A 34 -17.13 -26.91 1.83
C ARG A 34 -18.00 -27.42 2.98
N ALA A 35 -19.05 -28.19 2.69
CA ALA A 35 -19.89 -28.79 3.73
C ALA A 35 -19.12 -29.83 4.57
N VAL A 36 -18.32 -30.69 3.93
CA VAL A 36 -17.43 -31.65 4.62
C VAL A 36 -16.41 -30.91 5.49
N VAL A 37 -15.72 -29.90 4.93
CA VAL A 37 -14.73 -29.09 5.65
C VAL A 37 -15.37 -28.34 6.83
N GLN A 38 -16.53 -27.71 6.65
CA GLN A 38 -17.21 -26.96 7.73
C GLN A 38 -17.66 -27.88 8.87
N LYS A 39 -18.15 -29.09 8.55
CA LYS A 39 -18.56 -30.11 9.53
C LYS A 39 -17.37 -30.59 10.36
N GLU A 40 -16.24 -30.91 9.73
CA GLU A 40 -15.02 -31.34 10.43
C GLU A 40 -14.35 -30.18 11.19
N CYS A 41 -14.40 -28.95 10.67
CA CYS A 41 -13.93 -27.78 11.41
C CYS A 41 -14.80 -27.44 12.63
N ALA A 42 -16.09 -27.80 12.64
CA ALA A 42 -16.92 -27.71 13.83
C ALA A 42 -16.43 -28.70 14.88
N TYR A 43 -16.36 -29.99 14.53
CA TYR A 43 -15.84 -31.04 15.41
C TYR A 43 -14.43 -30.72 15.98
N ILE A 44 -13.54 -30.16 15.16
CA ILE A 44 -12.19 -29.75 15.60
C ILE A 44 -12.26 -28.59 16.62
N ARG A 45 -13.14 -27.60 16.44
CA ARG A 45 -13.34 -26.52 17.42
C ARG A 45 -13.90 -27.02 18.74
N ASP A 46 -14.86 -27.94 18.69
CA ASP A 46 -15.47 -28.51 19.89
C ASP A 46 -14.42 -29.37 20.65
N SER A 47 -13.70 -30.24 19.95
CA SER A 47 -12.60 -31.03 20.55
C SER A 47 -11.41 -30.20 21.07
N PHE A 48 -11.17 -29.00 20.53
CA PHE A 48 -10.20 -28.04 21.10
C PHE A 48 -10.73 -27.36 22.38
N ARG A 49 -12.04 -27.09 22.45
CA ARG A 49 -12.69 -26.56 23.66
C ARG A 49 -12.67 -27.56 24.81
N ASP A 50 -12.71 -28.85 24.51
CA ASP A 50 -12.63 -29.95 25.46
C ASP A 50 -11.17 -30.30 25.89
N GLU A 51 -10.17 -29.55 25.39
CA GLU A 51 -8.73 -29.66 25.73
C GLU A 51 -8.08 -31.05 25.51
N ASP A 52 -8.59 -31.80 24.54
CA ASP A 52 -8.37 -33.25 24.40
C ASP A 52 -6.94 -33.65 23.94
N ASN A 53 -6.05 -33.81 24.92
CA ASN A 53 -4.62 -34.15 24.78
C ASN A 53 -4.34 -35.40 23.91
N THR A 54 -5.28 -36.34 23.86
CA THR A 54 -5.12 -37.60 23.11
C THR A 54 -5.16 -37.37 21.60
N TRP A 55 -6.05 -36.46 21.16
CA TRP A 55 -6.38 -36.30 19.74
C TRP A 55 -5.97 -34.95 19.13
N ARG A 56 -5.58 -33.96 19.94
CA ARG A 56 -5.08 -32.64 19.47
C ARG A 56 -4.10 -32.75 18.28
N CYS A 57 -3.15 -33.67 18.35
CA CYS A 57 -2.17 -33.93 17.28
C CYS A 57 -2.80 -34.33 15.93
N ARG A 58 -3.88 -35.14 15.94
CA ARG A 58 -4.65 -35.49 14.73
C ARG A 58 -5.53 -34.35 14.26
N ASN A 59 -6.16 -33.63 15.18
CA ASN A 59 -7.08 -32.54 14.87
C ASN A 59 -6.35 -31.32 14.29
N VAL A 60 -5.17 -30.97 14.82
CA VAL A 60 -4.27 -29.99 14.19
C VAL A 60 -3.80 -30.48 12.82
N ALA A 61 -3.39 -31.76 12.67
CA ALA A 61 -2.99 -32.28 11.36
C ALA A 61 -4.12 -32.26 10.30
N LYS A 62 -5.39 -32.47 10.71
CA LYS A 62 -6.56 -32.22 9.85
C LYS A 62 -6.70 -30.75 9.49
N LEU A 63 -6.55 -29.85 10.47
CA LEU A 63 -6.69 -28.41 10.27
C LEU A 63 -5.60 -27.82 9.36
N LEU A 64 -4.37 -28.35 9.40
CA LEU A 64 -3.28 -27.97 8.48
C LEU A 64 -3.52 -28.42 7.03
N TYR A 65 -4.21 -29.55 6.83
CA TYR A 65 -4.67 -29.93 5.49
C TYR A 65 -5.80 -29.01 5.01
N VAL A 66 -6.70 -28.61 5.91
CA VAL A 66 -7.77 -27.63 5.63
C VAL A 66 -7.19 -26.24 5.29
N SER A 67 -6.13 -25.79 5.96
CA SER A 67 -5.46 -24.51 5.60
C SER A 67 -4.72 -24.60 4.25
N LEU A 68 -4.15 -25.76 3.92
CA LEU A 68 -3.53 -26.00 2.59
C LEU A 68 -4.56 -25.94 1.44
N LEU A 69 -5.83 -26.23 1.72
CA LEU A 69 -6.96 -26.04 0.78
C LEU A 69 -7.48 -24.58 0.75
N GLY A 70 -6.86 -23.65 1.49
CA GLY A 70 -7.23 -22.23 1.51
C GLY A 70 -8.36 -21.85 2.47
N TYR A 71 -8.77 -22.75 3.38
CA TYR A 71 -9.82 -22.46 4.37
C TYR A 71 -9.26 -21.84 5.67
N PRO A 72 -10.04 -20.99 6.36
CA PRO A 72 -9.55 -20.25 7.54
C PRO A 72 -9.30 -21.16 8.75
N ALA A 73 -8.04 -21.19 9.20
CA ALA A 73 -7.56 -22.11 10.24
C ALA A 73 -7.02 -21.43 11.52
N HIS A 74 -7.12 -20.10 11.63
CA HIS A 74 -6.48 -19.30 12.69
C HIS A 74 -6.76 -19.79 14.12
N PHE A 75 -7.96 -20.35 14.38
CA PHE A 75 -8.34 -20.86 15.70
C PHE A 75 -7.48 -22.04 16.20
N GLY A 76 -6.69 -22.69 15.32
CA GLY A 76 -5.74 -23.73 15.70
C GLY A 76 -4.34 -23.24 16.09
N GLN A 77 -4.04 -21.94 15.95
CA GLN A 77 -2.71 -21.39 16.23
C GLN A 77 -2.25 -21.68 17.67
N LEU A 78 -3.13 -21.52 18.66
CA LEU A 78 -2.84 -21.81 20.07
C LEU A 78 -2.56 -23.30 20.32
N GLU A 79 -3.27 -24.18 19.62
CA GLU A 79 -3.13 -25.63 19.75
C GLU A 79 -1.79 -26.14 19.19
N CYS A 80 -1.23 -25.46 18.19
CA CYS A 80 0.13 -25.72 17.71
C CYS A 80 1.17 -25.49 18.82
N PHE A 81 1.03 -24.46 19.65
CA PHE A 81 1.94 -24.22 20.79
C PHE A 81 1.79 -25.27 21.88
N LYS A 82 0.56 -25.70 22.20
CA LYS A 82 0.33 -26.84 23.11
C LYS A 82 0.96 -28.14 22.60
N LEU A 83 1.03 -28.35 21.28
CA LEU A 83 1.74 -29.48 20.68
C LEU A 83 3.27 -29.31 20.67
N ILE A 84 3.79 -28.09 20.54
CA ILE A 84 5.23 -27.80 20.72
C ILE A 84 5.65 -28.03 22.18
N ALA A 85 4.83 -27.64 23.16
CA ALA A 85 5.09 -27.89 24.58
C ALA A 85 5.00 -29.37 24.99
N SER A 86 4.43 -30.25 24.15
CA SER A 86 4.35 -31.69 24.41
C SER A 86 5.74 -32.35 24.39
N THR A 87 5.94 -33.36 25.24
CA THR A 87 7.16 -34.18 25.25
C THR A 87 7.22 -35.19 24.10
N ARG A 88 6.10 -35.49 23.44
CA ARG A 88 6.04 -36.49 22.35
C ARG A 88 6.62 -35.90 21.06
N PHE A 89 7.62 -36.57 20.48
CA PHE A 89 8.22 -36.17 19.20
C PHE A 89 7.20 -36.01 18.05
N THR A 90 6.16 -36.85 18.03
CA THR A 90 5.05 -36.74 17.05
C THR A 90 4.29 -35.41 17.17
N ASP A 91 4.09 -34.95 18.40
CA ASP A 91 3.34 -33.73 18.69
C ASP A 91 4.21 -32.53 18.37
N LYS A 92 5.47 -32.48 18.85
CA LYS A 92 6.43 -31.44 18.47
C LYS A 92 6.56 -31.31 16.95
N ARG A 93 6.61 -32.43 16.23
CA ARG A 93 6.69 -32.42 14.75
C ARG A 93 5.46 -31.79 14.08
N ILE A 94 4.24 -32.08 14.56
CA ILE A 94 3.02 -31.48 14.01
C ILE A 94 2.83 -30.04 14.50
N GLY A 95 3.18 -29.74 15.75
CA GLY A 95 3.15 -28.40 16.33
C GLY A 95 4.10 -27.44 15.62
N TYR A 96 5.36 -27.83 15.39
CA TYR A 96 6.30 -27.03 14.60
C TYR A 96 5.90 -26.93 13.12
N LEU A 97 5.36 -27.98 12.50
CA LEU A 97 4.80 -27.88 11.15
C LEU A 97 3.63 -26.89 11.09
N GLY A 98 2.75 -26.90 12.10
CA GLY A 98 1.65 -25.96 12.19
C GLY A 98 2.11 -24.53 12.50
N ALA A 99 3.16 -24.35 13.30
CA ALA A 99 3.78 -23.06 13.51
C ALA A 99 4.36 -22.48 12.22
N MET A 100 5.04 -23.30 11.40
CA MET A 100 5.59 -22.89 10.11
C MET A 100 4.54 -22.60 9.02
N LEU A 101 3.26 -22.95 9.23
CA LEU A 101 2.18 -22.82 8.24
C LEU A 101 1.03 -21.88 8.65
N LEU A 102 0.82 -21.66 9.95
CA LEU A 102 -0.31 -20.86 10.46
C LEU A 102 0.11 -19.55 11.13
N LEU A 103 1.41 -19.27 11.31
CA LEU A 103 1.88 -18.11 12.05
C LEU A 103 2.59 -17.12 11.12
N ASP A 104 2.08 -15.90 11.11
CA ASP A 104 2.70 -14.77 10.43
C ASP A 104 3.53 -13.94 11.43
N GLU A 105 4.50 -13.20 10.92
CA GLU A 105 5.30 -12.20 11.68
C GLU A 105 4.45 -11.04 12.28
N ARG A 106 3.13 -11.07 12.09
CA ARG A 106 2.13 -10.07 12.53
C ARG A 106 1.35 -10.47 13.78
N GLN A 107 1.75 -11.54 14.48
CA GLN A 107 1.03 -12.05 15.65
C GLN A 107 1.91 -12.05 16.90
N ASP A 108 1.44 -11.43 17.97
CA ASP A 108 2.20 -11.20 19.22
C ASP A 108 2.60 -12.48 19.99
N ILE A 109 2.32 -13.66 19.45
CA ILE A 109 2.52 -14.96 20.09
C ILE A 109 3.99 -15.44 20.00
N HIS A 110 4.84 -14.75 19.24
CA HIS A 110 6.25 -15.12 19.03
C HIS A 110 7.04 -15.36 20.32
N VAL A 111 6.80 -14.57 21.38
CA VAL A 111 7.47 -14.72 22.69
C VAL A 111 7.32 -16.12 23.29
N LEU A 112 6.13 -16.72 23.18
CA LEU A 112 5.89 -18.11 23.65
C LEU A 112 6.66 -19.14 22.80
N ILE A 113 6.87 -18.84 21.53
CA ILE A 113 7.68 -19.65 20.61
C ILE A 113 9.16 -19.53 20.96
N THR A 114 9.66 -18.33 21.24
CA THR A 114 11.08 -18.09 21.58
C THR A 114 11.52 -18.95 22.76
N ASN A 115 10.75 -18.94 23.85
CA ASN A 115 11.02 -19.79 25.02
C ASN A 115 10.94 -21.29 24.66
N SER A 116 9.89 -21.71 23.95
CA SER A 116 9.71 -23.11 23.53
C SER A 116 10.86 -23.61 22.63
N LEU A 117 11.32 -22.78 21.70
CA LEU A 117 12.49 -23.02 20.85
C LEU A 117 13.77 -23.08 21.67
N LYS A 118 14.01 -22.16 22.62
CA LYS A 118 15.22 -22.17 23.45
C LYS A 118 15.37 -23.47 24.24
N ASN A 119 14.26 -24.02 24.73
CA ASN A 119 14.23 -25.32 25.39
C ASN A 119 14.51 -26.47 24.40
N ASP A 120 13.87 -26.48 23.23
CA ASP A 120 14.07 -27.55 22.22
C ASP A 120 15.41 -27.49 21.47
N LEU A 121 16.05 -26.32 21.37
CA LEU A 121 17.43 -26.15 20.92
C LEU A 121 18.45 -26.73 21.91
N ASN A 122 18.08 -26.85 23.19
CA ASN A 122 18.88 -27.47 24.25
C ASN A 122 18.47 -28.93 24.54
N HIS A 123 17.51 -29.49 23.79
CA HIS A 123 17.04 -30.86 23.97
C HIS A 123 18.05 -31.90 23.47
N SER A 124 18.21 -33.00 24.21
CA SER A 124 19.22 -34.06 23.95
C SER A 124 19.05 -34.80 22.61
N ASN A 125 17.79 -35.04 22.19
CA ASN A 125 17.48 -35.66 20.90
C ASN A 125 17.69 -34.67 19.74
N GLN A 126 18.72 -34.93 18.93
CA GLN A 126 19.07 -34.19 17.70
C GLN A 126 17.89 -33.92 16.74
N TYR A 127 16.86 -34.77 16.70
CA TYR A 127 15.71 -34.56 15.82
C TYR A 127 14.74 -33.50 16.35
N ILE A 128 14.73 -33.23 17.66
CA ILE A 128 13.95 -32.13 18.26
C ILE A 128 14.69 -30.81 18.06
N THR A 129 15.99 -30.76 18.36
CA THR A 129 16.88 -29.64 17.98
C THR A 129 16.77 -29.33 16.49
N GLY A 130 16.75 -30.36 15.65
CA GLY A 130 16.62 -30.26 14.20
C GLY A 130 15.23 -29.84 13.69
N LEU A 131 14.18 -29.95 14.51
CA LEU A 131 12.87 -29.34 14.25
C LEU A 131 12.87 -27.87 14.67
N ALA A 132 13.38 -27.55 15.88
CA ALA A 132 13.49 -26.19 16.38
C ALA A 132 14.30 -25.28 15.45
N LEU A 133 15.47 -25.74 14.97
CA LEU A 133 16.27 -25.04 13.95
C LEU A 133 15.53 -24.88 12.61
N CYS A 134 14.61 -25.78 12.27
CA CYS A 134 13.83 -25.72 11.03
C CYS A 134 12.71 -24.67 11.13
N ALA A 135 12.05 -24.59 12.29
CA ALA A 135 11.07 -23.57 12.59
C ALA A 135 11.73 -22.20 12.69
N LEU A 136 12.80 -22.04 13.48
CA LEU A 136 13.52 -20.77 13.59
C LEU A 136 14.07 -20.30 12.24
N GLY A 137 14.59 -21.21 11.40
CA GLY A 137 15.04 -20.90 10.04
C GLY A 137 13.93 -20.50 9.04
N THR A 138 12.66 -20.57 9.42
CA THR A 138 11.51 -20.15 8.58
C THR A 138 10.77 -18.95 9.21
N ILE A 139 10.18 -19.13 10.41
CA ILE A 139 9.38 -18.14 11.16
C ILE A 139 10.24 -17.13 11.95
N CYS A 140 11.42 -16.77 11.44
CA CYS A 140 12.39 -15.92 12.12
C CYS A 140 11.91 -14.45 12.22
N SER A 141 11.37 -14.05 13.39
CA SER A 141 11.21 -12.63 13.76
C SER A 141 12.56 -12.01 14.14
N PRO A 142 12.81 -10.71 13.91
CA PRO A 142 14.03 -10.03 14.36
C PRO A 142 14.26 -10.12 15.88
N GLU A 143 13.21 -10.22 16.69
CA GLU A 143 13.31 -10.46 18.14
C GLU A 143 13.84 -11.87 18.43
N MET A 144 13.27 -12.88 17.77
CA MET A 144 13.71 -14.28 17.87
C MET A 144 15.16 -14.47 17.41
N SER A 145 15.60 -13.70 16.41
CA SER A 145 16.99 -13.66 15.94
C SER A 145 17.94 -13.15 17.04
N ARG A 146 17.57 -12.06 17.73
CA ARG A 146 18.34 -11.48 18.83
C ARG A 146 18.41 -12.45 20.03
N ASP A 147 17.29 -13.03 20.43
CA ASP A 147 17.19 -13.93 21.60
C ASP A 147 17.86 -15.31 21.42
N LEU A 148 17.89 -15.84 20.19
CA LEU A 148 18.33 -17.22 19.91
C LEU A 148 19.63 -17.30 19.08
N GLY A 149 20.17 -16.17 18.60
CA GLY A 149 21.37 -16.15 17.75
C GLY A 149 22.58 -16.85 18.36
N GLY A 150 22.86 -16.63 19.65
CA GLY A 150 23.95 -17.30 20.38
C GLY A 150 23.75 -18.82 20.55
N GLU A 151 22.51 -19.28 20.65
CA GLU A 151 22.20 -20.72 20.70
C GLU A 151 22.43 -21.39 19.34
N VAL A 152 22.12 -20.69 18.24
CA VAL A 152 22.42 -21.14 16.88
C VAL A 152 23.94 -21.18 16.65
N GLU A 153 24.69 -20.19 17.12
CA GLU A 153 26.16 -20.17 17.00
C GLU A 153 26.83 -21.32 17.79
N ARG A 154 26.34 -21.59 19.01
CA ARG A 154 26.74 -22.78 19.80
C ARG A 154 26.45 -24.08 19.06
N LEU A 155 25.31 -24.19 18.37
CA LEU A 155 24.95 -25.38 17.59
C LEU A 155 25.75 -25.52 16.28
N MET A 156 26.22 -24.43 15.67
CA MET A 156 27.17 -24.47 14.54
C MET A 156 28.52 -25.09 14.95
N LYS A 157 28.94 -24.91 16.20
CA LYS A 157 30.16 -25.51 16.79
C LYS A 157 30.00 -26.98 17.21
N SER A 158 28.79 -27.54 17.17
CA SER A 158 28.55 -28.95 17.54
C SER A 158 29.19 -29.92 16.54
N THR A 159 29.62 -31.10 16.99
CA THR A 159 30.32 -32.09 16.14
C THR A 159 29.42 -32.78 15.10
N ASN A 160 28.09 -32.68 15.23
CA ASN A 160 27.14 -33.45 14.44
C ASN A 160 26.80 -32.75 13.09
N PRO A 161 27.14 -33.33 11.92
CA PRO A 161 26.87 -32.72 10.61
C PRO A 161 25.38 -32.47 10.33
N TYR A 162 24.47 -33.25 10.92
CA TYR A 162 23.01 -33.03 10.80
C TYR A 162 22.56 -31.74 11.49
N LEU A 163 23.17 -31.41 12.63
CA LEU A 163 22.90 -30.17 13.36
C LEU A 163 23.64 -28.98 12.75
N LYS A 164 24.95 -29.14 12.41
CA LYS A 164 25.75 -28.10 11.75
C LYS A 164 25.00 -27.48 10.55
N LYS A 165 24.63 -28.28 9.55
CA LYS A 165 23.99 -27.77 8.33
C LYS A 165 22.64 -27.08 8.57
N LYS A 166 21.91 -27.48 9.61
CA LYS A 166 20.65 -26.83 10.02
C LYS A 166 20.90 -25.51 10.77
N ALA A 167 21.89 -25.47 11.66
CA ALA A 167 22.26 -24.28 12.40
C ALA A 167 22.83 -23.20 11.47
N VAL A 168 23.68 -23.59 10.50
CA VAL A 168 24.23 -22.69 9.48
C VAL A 168 23.14 -22.08 8.60
N LEU A 169 22.15 -22.87 8.13
CA LEU A 169 21.00 -22.31 7.38
C LEU A 169 20.05 -21.48 8.26
N CYS A 170 19.99 -21.74 9.56
CA CYS A 170 19.28 -20.87 10.51
C CYS A 170 20.00 -19.53 10.68
N ALA A 171 21.34 -19.52 10.76
CA ALA A 171 22.15 -18.31 10.78
C ALA A 171 22.01 -17.49 9.50
N VAL A 172 21.88 -18.12 8.32
CA VAL A 172 21.52 -17.43 7.06
C VAL A 172 20.22 -16.63 7.21
N ARG A 173 19.17 -17.24 7.78
CA ARG A 173 17.88 -16.55 7.97
C ARG A 173 17.97 -15.43 9.01
N ILE A 174 18.76 -15.63 10.07
CA ILE A 174 19.03 -14.63 11.12
C ILE A 174 19.72 -13.40 10.53
N ILE A 175 20.83 -13.56 9.79
CA ILE A 175 21.57 -12.43 9.19
C ILE A 175 20.70 -11.70 8.15
N ARG A 176 19.89 -12.41 7.35
CA ARG A 176 18.88 -11.82 6.46
C ARG A 176 17.75 -11.04 7.17
N LYS A 177 17.63 -11.15 8.49
CA LYS A 177 16.62 -10.46 9.31
C LYS A 177 17.22 -9.38 10.21
N VAL A 178 18.43 -9.60 10.69
CA VAL A 178 19.19 -8.71 11.58
C VAL A 178 20.67 -8.74 11.15
N PRO A 179 21.07 -7.91 10.17
CA PRO A 179 22.45 -7.87 9.67
C PRO A 179 23.48 -7.51 10.75
N GLU A 180 23.04 -6.80 11.81
CA GLU A 180 23.83 -6.41 12.98
C GLU A 180 24.53 -7.59 13.67
N GLN A 181 23.98 -8.81 13.61
CA GLN A 181 24.52 -9.98 14.30
C GLN A 181 25.69 -10.67 13.58
N TYR A 182 26.31 -10.04 12.58
CA TYR A 182 27.33 -10.68 11.73
C TYR A 182 28.60 -11.13 12.51
N ASP A 183 29.06 -10.36 13.50
CA ASP A 183 30.28 -10.65 14.28
C ASP A 183 30.22 -12.02 14.97
N VAL A 184 29.04 -12.35 15.51
CA VAL A 184 28.76 -13.60 16.23
C VAL A 184 29.08 -14.81 15.34
N PHE A 185 28.77 -14.75 14.05
CA PHE A 185 28.91 -15.90 13.15
C PHE A 185 30.24 -15.93 12.39
N GLN A 186 30.94 -14.79 12.24
CA GLN A 186 32.13 -14.65 11.37
C GLN A 186 33.22 -15.69 11.67
N ASN A 187 33.58 -15.87 12.94
CA ASN A 187 34.62 -16.80 13.35
C ASN A 187 34.22 -18.27 13.11
N SER A 188 32.95 -18.60 13.35
CA SER A 188 32.41 -19.95 13.11
C SER A 188 32.41 -20.32 11.62
N VAL A 189 32.13 -19.37 10.71
CA VAL A 189 32.17 -19.62 9.25
C VAL A 189 33.58 -19.99 8.78
N ARG A 190 34.63 -19.31 9.26
CA ARG A 190 36.03 -19.62 8.86
C ARG A 190 36.40 -21.10 9.10
N SER A 191 35.93 -21.69 10.20
CA SER A 191 36.15 -23.12 10.49
C SER A 191 35.32 -24.06 9.62
N LEU A 192 34.08 -23.67 9.27
CA LEU A 192 33.17 -24.51 8.49
C LEU A 192 33.58 -24.61 7.01
N LEU A 193 34.29 -23.62 6.49
CA LEU A 193 34.84 -23.61 5.12
C LEU A 193 35.99 -24.61 4.90
N THR A 194 36.52 -25.24 5.96
CA THR A 194 37.52 -26.32 5.86
C THR A 194 36.95 -27.72 6.08
N GLU A 195 35.63 -27.84 6.25
CA GLU A 195 34.96 -29.10 6.61
C GLU A 195 34.85 -30.06 5.42
N LYS A 196 35.18 -31.35 5.62
CA LYS A 196 35.12 -32.38 4.56
C LYS A 196 33.70 -32.80 4.14
N ASN A 197 32.67 -32.47 4.93
CA ASN A 197 31.30 -32.88 4.62
C ASN A 197 30.66 -31.89 3.64
N HIS A 198 30.44 -32.32 2.40
CA HIS A 198 29.84 -31.52 1.32
C HIS A 198 28.55 -30.81 1.75
N GLY A 199 27.67 -31.50 2.48
CA GLY A 199 26.41 -30.93 2.96
C GLY A 199 26.54 -29.87 4.07
N VAL A 200 27.64 -29.87 4.83
CA VAL A 200 27.98 -28.77 5.75
C VAL A 200 28.63 -27.64 4.96
N LEU A 201 29.59 -27.97 4.10
CA LEU A 201 30.36 -27.03 3.29
C LEU A 201 29.46 -26.19 2.38
N LEU A 202 28.49 -26.80 1.68
CA LEU A 202 27.47 -26.12 0.89
C LEU A 202 26.71 -25.07 1.72
N THR A 203 26.29 -25.41 2.94
CA THR A 203 25.60 -24.45 3.80
C THR A 203 26.53 -23.33 4.29
N ALA A 204 27.81 -23.63 4.51
CA ALA A 204 28.82 -22.65 4.88
C ALA A 204 29.13 -21.66 3.74
N MET A 205 29.15 -22.14 2.48
CA MET A 205 29.23 -21.26 1.30
C MET A 205 28.01 -20.33 1.21
N THR A 206 26.80 -20.84 1.45
CA THR A 206 25.59 -20.01 1.51
C THR A 206 25.69 -18.95 2.60
N LEU A 207 26.12 -19.29 3.82
CA LEU A 207 26.29 -18.32 4.90
C LEU A 207 27.38 -17.28 4.59
N ALA A 208 28.53 -17.71 4.06
CA ALA A 208 29.59 -16.80 3.63
C ALA A 208 29.11 -15.83 2.54
N ASN A 209 28.38 -16.31 1.53
CA ASN A 209 27.83 -15.48 0.45
C ASN A 209 26.88 -14.40 0.98
N GLU A 210 25.99 -14.75 1.90
CA GLU A 210 25.02 -13.80 2.48
C GLU A 210 25.72 -12.76 3.36
N MET A 211 26.70 -13.17 4.17
CA MET A 211 27.53 -12.23 4.95
C MET A 211 28.31 -11.27 4.03
N CYS A 212 28.85 -11.77 2.92
CA CYS A 212 29.58 -10.98 1.94
C CYS A 212 28.69 -10.01 1.15
N GLN A 213 27.40 -10.33 0.96
CA GLN A 213 26.44 -9.44 0.29
C GLN A 213 25.89 -8.34 1.21
N GLN A 214 25.90 -8.54 2.53
CA GLN A 214 25.33 -7.61 3.51
C GLN A 214 26.36 -6.71 4.21
N ASN A 215 27.64 -7.09 4.30
CA ASN A 215 28.68 -6.30 4.98
C ASN A 215 29.99 -6.26 4.18
N ALA A 216 30.41 -5.06 3.76
CA ALA A 216 31.67 -4.84 3.05
C ALA A 216 32.92 -5.25 3.85
N GLN A 217 32.94 -5.08 5.17
CA GLN A 217 34.06 -5.51 6.01
C GLN A 217 34.22 -7.04 6.02
N ALA A 218 33.12 -7.79 5.84
CA ALA A 218 33.18 -9.24 5.70
C ALA A 218 33.92 -9.67 4.42
N LEU A 219 33.81 -8.92 3.31
CA LEU A 219 34.53 -9.20 2.06
C LEU A 219 36.04 -9.23 2.28
N HIS A 220 36.62 -8.23 2.93
CA HIS A 220 38.06 -8.17 3.22
C HIS A 220 38.54 -9.33 4.11
N SER A 221 37.68 -9.81 5.02
CA SER A 221 37.94 -11.02 5.82
C SER A 221 37.92 -12.30 4.98
N PHE A 222 36.93 -12.46 4.09
CA PHE A 222 36.72 -13.69 3.33
C PHE A 222 37.56 -13.79 2.04
N ARG A 223 38.01 -12.66 1.46
CA ARG A 223 38.94 -12.62 0.31
C ARG A 223 40.22 -13.43 0.56
N LYS A 224 40.78 -13.36 1.78
CA LYS A 224 41.96 -14.16 2.20
C LYS A 224 41.77 -15.68 2.14
N LEU A 225 40.55 -16.17 1.95
CA LEU A 225 40.23 -17.59 1.78
C LEU A 225 40.03 -18.01 0.32
N VAL A 226 40.02 -17.08 -0.65
CA VAL A 226 39.83 -17.37 -2.08
C VAL A 226 40.77 -18.47 -2.60
N PRO A 227 42.09 -18.49 -2.31
CA PRO A 227 42.97 -19.58 -2.76
C PRO A 227 42.57 -20.97 -2.23
N ASN A 228 41.99 -21.05 -1.02
CA ASN A 228 41.46 -22.31 -0.48
C ASN A 228 40.14 -22.71 -1.16
N LEU A 229 39.28 -21.76 -1.49
CA LEU A 229 38.05 -22.01 -2.26
C LEU A 229 38.38 -22.50 -3.68
N VAL A 230 39.33 -21.83 -4.36
CA VAL A 230 39.87 -22.24 -5.67
C VAL A 230 40.43 -23.66 -5.61
N ARG A 231 41.20 -24.01 -4.57
CA ARG A 231 41.71 -25.38 -4.37
C ARG A 231 40.60 -26.41 -4.15
N ILE A 232 39.54 -26.07 -3.42
CA ILE A 232 38.35 -26.93 -3.25
C ILE A 232 37.66 -27.14 -4.61
N LEU A 233 37.41 -26.07 -5.38
CA LEU A 233 36.80 -26.15 -6.71
C LEU A 233 37.64 -27.01 -7.67
N LYS A 234 38.96 -26.82 -7.71
CA LYS A 234 39.91 -27.63 -8.50
C LYS A 234 39.89 -29.10 -8.07
N THR A 235 39.72 -29.37 -6.78
CA THR A 235 39.52 -30.74 -6.26
C THR A 235 38.20 -31.35 -6.75
N LEU A 236 37.10 -30.59 -6.79
CA LEU A 236 35.79 -31.09 -7.26
C LEU A 236 35.79 -31.41 -8.76
N ILE A 237 36.47 -30.59 -9.59
CA ILE A 237 36.58 -30.80 -11.04
C ILE A 237 37.51 -31.97 -11.38
N MET A 238 38.60 -32.14 -10.62
CA MET A 238 39.55 -33.24 -10.83
C MET A 238 39.14 -34.54 -10.10
N SER A 239 38.19 -34.48 -9.16
CA SER A 239 37.61 -35.65 -8.53
C SER A 239 36.63 -36.32 -9.48
N GLY A 240 37.00 -37.53 -9.91
CA GLY A 240 36.06 -38.43 -10.58
C GLY A 240 34.88 -38.85 -9.70
N TYR A 241 34.05 -39.72 -10.27
CA TYR A 241 32.76 -40.20 -9.77
C TYR A 241 32.70 -40.46 -8.25
N SER A 242 31.76 -39.79 -7.57
CA SER A 242 31.44 -39.98 -6.15
C SER A 242 29.99 -40.45 -5.99
N PRO A 243 29.72 -41.70 -5.53
CA PRO A 243 28.38 -42.29 -5.56
C PRO A 243 27.28 -41.53 -4.80
N GLU A 244 27.62 -40.72 -3.79
CA GLU A 244 26.63 -39.94 -3.04
C GLU A 244 26.35 -38.55 -3.63
N HIS A 245 27.21 -38.05 -4.51
CA HIS A 245 27.24 -36.62 -4.91
C HIS A 245 27.37 -36.40 -6.44
N ASP A 246 27.57 -37.45 -7.24
CA ASP A 246 27.52 -37.38 -8.70
C ASP A 246 26.10 -37.08 -9.20
N VAL A 247 25.97 -36.18 -10.17
CA VAL A 247 24.74 -36.02 -10.95
C VAL A 247 25.08 -36.06 -12.44
N ALA A 248 24.92 -37.25 -13.03
CA ALA A 248 25.12 -37.52 -14.46
C ALA A 248 26.57 -37.30 -14.94
N GLY A 249 27.56 -37.76 -14.16
CA GLY A 249 28.98 -37.68 -14.48
C GLY A 249 29.70 -36.44 -13.95
N ILE A 250 29.01 -35.62 -13.13
CA ILE A 250 29.55 -34.39 -12.55
C ILE A 250 29.49 -34.44 -11.02
N SER A 251 30.66 -34.35 -10.38
CA SER A 251 30.86 -34.37 -8.93
C SER A 251 30.35 -33.11 -8.23
N ASP A 252 29.23 -33.22 -7.49
CA ASP A 252 28.57 -32.17 -6.70
C ASP A 252 28.38 -30.81 -7.42
N PRO A 253 27.47 -30.75 -8.42
CA PRO A 253 27.21 -29.51 -9.15
C PRO A 253 26.64 -28.40 -8.27
N PHE A 254 25.94 -28.73 -7.17
CA PHE A 254 25.38 -27.74 -6.26
C PHE A 254 26.49 -27.01 -5.50
N LEU A 255 27.45 -27.75 -4.95
CA LEU A 255 28.61 -27.16 -4.27
C LEU A 255 29.45 -26.33 -5.25
N GLN A 256 29.68 -26.80 -6.48
CA GLN A 256 30.38 -26.01 -7.51
C GLN A 256 29.69 -24.67 -7.80
N ILE A 257 28.37 -24.66 -8.02
CA ILE A 257 27.60 -23.44 -8.30
C ILE A 257 27.63 -22.45 -7.12
N TYR A 258 27.46 -22.93 -5.88
CA TYR A 258 27.53 -22.05 -4.70
C TYR A 258 28.95 -21.50 -4.43
N LEU A 259 29.99 -22.27 -4.76
CA LEU A 259 31.39 -21.84 -4.65
C LEU A 259 31.72 -20.78 -5.73
N LEU A 260 31.33 -21.00 -6.99
CA LEU A 260 31.43 -20.00 -8.06
C LEU A 260 30.70 -18.70 -7.69
N ARG A 261 29.47 -18.80 -7.16
CA ARG A 261 28.70 -17.64 -6.68
C ARG A 261 29.41 -16.86 -5.58
N LEU A 262 30.04 -17.55 -4.63
CA LEU A 262 30.85 -16.91 -3.58
C LEU A 262 32.10 -16.23 -4.17
N LEU A 263 32.82 -16.88 -5.10
CA LEU A 263 33.96 -16.29 -5.81
C LEU A 263 33.56 -15.00 -6.55
N ARG A 264 32.40 -14.99 -7.23
CA ARG A 264 31.86 -13.80 -7.90
C ARG A 264 31.67 -12.61 -6.97
N VAL A 265 31.17 -12.85 -5.75
CA VAL A 265 30.98 -11.80 -4.74
C VAL A 265 32.32 -11.34 -4.16
N LEU A 266 33.26 -12.26 -3.91
CA LEU A 266 34.57 -11.93 -3.34
C LEU A 266 35.48 -11.17 -4.33
N GLY A 267 35.47 -11.55 -5.61
CA GLY A 267 36.24 -10.91 -6.69
C GLY A 267 35.64 -9.61 -7.22
N ARG A 268 34.42 -9.23 -6.81
CA ARG A 268 33.83 -7.95 -7.22
C ARG A 268 34.72 -6.79 -6.72
N ASN A 269 35.14 -5.96 -7.66
CA ASN A 269 36.05 -4.81 -7.45
C ASN A 269 37.43 -5.15 -6.87
N ASP A 270 37.91 -6.40 -6.95
CA ASP A 270 39.24 -6.81 -6.48
C ASP A 270 40.05 -7.49 -7.58
N ASN A 271 41.27 -7.00 -7.82
CA ASN A 271 42.15 -7.53 -8.84
C ASN A 271 42.91 -8.77 -8.35
N GLU A 272 43.42 -8.78 -7.10
CA GLU A 272 44.21 -9.90 -6.57
C GLU A 272 43.37 -11.17 -6.47
N ALA A 273 42.16 -11.05 -5.90
CA ALA A 273 41.20 -12.15 -5.87
C ALA A 273 40.80 -12.60 -7.29
N SER A 274 40.59 -11.68 -8.23
CA SER A 274 40.22 -12.01 -9.62
C SER A 274 41.34 -12.78 -10.34
N GLU A 275 42.59 -12.37 -10.19
CA GLU A 275 43.74 -13.08 -10.79
C GLU A 275 43.87 -14.52 -10.27
N THR A 276 43.76 -14.73 -8.94
CA THR A 276 43.84 -16.08 -8.36
C THR A 276 42.70 -17.02 -8.79
N MET A 277 41.58 -16.50 -9.33
CA MET A 277 40.47 -17.31 -9.84
C MET A 277 40.42 -17.43 -11.37
N ASN A 278 41.20 -16.66 -12.15
CA ASN A 278 41.18 -16.73 -13.62
C ASN A 278 41.55 -18.14 -14.16
N ASP A 279 42.58 -18.80 -13.60
CA ASP A 279 42.98 -20.18 -13.97
C ASP A 279 41.82 -21.17 -13.81
N ILE A 280 41.15 -21.16 -12.66
CA ILE A 280 40.08 -22.12 -12.39
C ILE A 280 38.80 -21.81 -13.18
N LEU A 281 38.50 -20.54 -13.44
CA LEU A 281 37.38 -20.14 -14.30
C LEU A 281 37.62 -20.55 -15.76
N ALA A 282 38.86 -20.45 -16.26
CA ALA A 282 39.24 -21.00 -17.56
C ALA A 282 39.11 -22.52 -17.58
N GLN A 283 39.66 -23.22 -16.57
CA GLN A 283 39.59 -24.68 -16.47
C GLN A 283 38.14 -25.22 -16.40
N VAL A 284 37.25 -24.56 -15.66
CA VAL A 284 35.80 -24.91 -15.66
C VAL A 284 35.19 -24.68 -17.04
N SER A 285 35.52 -23.55 -17.69
CA SER A 285 34.99 -23.17 -19.00
C SER A 285 35.40 -24.11 -20.14
N THR A 286 36.54 -24.81 -20.01
CA THR A 286 37.01 -25.80 -20.99
C THR A 286 36.64 -27.24 -20.66
N ASN A 287 36.62 -27.61 -19.38
CA ASN A 287 36.52 -29.03 -18.98
C ASN A 287 35.09 -29.49 -18.65
N THR A 288 34.14 -28.56 -18.47
CA THR A 288 32.75 -28.92 -18.12
C THR A 288 31.98 -29.45 -19.33
N GLU A 289 31.42 -30.65 -19.23
CA GLU A 289 30.64 -31.26 -20.31
C GLU A 289 29.29 -30.53 -20.52
N ASN A 290 29.10 -29.92 -21.69
CA ASN A 290 27.89 -29.16 -22.04
C ASN A 290 26.72 -30.03 -22.57
N SER A 291 26.85 -31.37 -22.59
CA SER A 291 25.81 -32.27 -23.12
C SER A 291 24.60 -32.43 -22.20
N LYS A 292 24.71 -32.02 -20.93
CA LYS A 292 23.66 -32.13 -19.91
C LYS A 292 23.35 -30.76 -19.30
N ASN A 293 22.10 -30.58 -18.87
CA ASN A 293 21.66 -29.38 -18.15
C ASN A 293 22.52 -29.07 -16.90
N VAL A 294 23.08 -30.09 -16.24
CA VAL A 294 23.95 -29.94 -15.07
C VAL A 294 25.23 -29.17 -15.40
N GLY A 295 25.96 -29.56 -16.45
CA GLY A 295 27.15 -28.85 -16.89
C GLY A 295 26.84 -27.46 -17.46
N ASN A 296 25.71 -27.31 -18.16
CA ASN A 296 25.25 -26.01 -18.63
C ASN A 296 24.89 -25.05 -17.48
N ALA A 297 24.39 -25.56 -16.34
CA ALA A 297 24.15 -24.75 -15.13
C ALA A 297 25.44 -24.31 -14.42
N ILE A 298 26.47 -25.16 -14.39
CA ILE A 298 27.81 -24.78 -13.91
C ILE A 298 28.40 -23.70 -14.82
N LEU A 299 28.47 -23.96 -16.13
CA LEU A 299 28.97 -23.02 -17.13
C LEU A 299 28.21 -21.68 -17.09
N TYR A 300 26.90 -21.67 -16.81
CA TYR A 300 26.12 -20.45 -16.62
C TYR A 300 26.57 -19.62 -15.41
N GLU A 301 26.74 -20.23 -14.23
CA GLU A 301 27.26 -19.52 -13.05
C GLU A 301 28.73 -19.12 -13.24
N THR A 302 29.54 -19.92 -13.97
CA THR A 302 30.91 -19.57 -14.38
C THR A 302 30.94 -18.33 -15.26
N VAL A 303 30.08 -18.25 -16.29
CA VAL A 303 29.94 -17.07 -17.16
C VAL A 303 29.51 -15.85 -16.36
N LEU A 304 28.50 -15.98 -15.48
CA LEU A 304 28.12 -14.88 -14.58
C LEU A 304 29.29 -14.45 -13.68
N THR A 305 30.11 -15.40 -13.22
CA THR A 305 31.29 -15.12 -12.40
C THR A 305 32.33 -14.34 -13.18
N ILE A 306 32.66 -14.75 -14.40
CA ILE A 306 33.61 -14.05 -15.29
C ILE A 306 33.16 -12.61 -15.60
N MET A 307 31.86 -12.41 -15.85
CA MET A 307 31.36 -11.11 -16.30
C MET A 307 31.16 -10.08 -15.18
N ASP A 308 30.84 -10.51 -13.95
CA ASP A 308 30.68 -9.61 -12.80
C ASP A 308 32.03 -9.23 -12.12
N ILE A 309 33.16 -9.87 -12.47
CA ILE A 309 34.50 -9.58 -11.93
C ILE A 309 35.42 -8.85 -12.93
N LYS A 310 36.57 -8.35 -12.43
CA LYS A 310 37.63 -7.74 -13.25
C LYS A 310 38.56 -8.82 -13.85
N SER A 311 37.98 -9.73 -14.65
CA SER A 311 38.71 -10.80 -15.34
C SER A 311 39.51 -10.29 -16.54
N GLU A 312 40.42 -11.13 -17.04
CA GLU A 312 41.05 -10.93 -18.35
C GLU A 312 40.01 -10.83 -19.49
N SER A 313 40.28 -10.00 -20.49
CA SER A 313 39.41 -9.80 -21.66
C SER A 313 39.26 -11.06 -22.52
N GLY A 314 40.31 -11.89 -22.63
CA GLY A 314 40.24 -13.19 -23.31
C GLY A 314 39.20 -14.13 -22.69
N LEU A 315 39.12 -14.14 -21.35
CA LEU A 315 38.16 -14.94 -20.60
C LEU A 315 36.71 -14.43 -20.77
N ARG A 316 36.50 -13.11 -20.88
CA ARG A 316 35.19 -12.53 -21.22
C ARG A 316 34.73 -12.86 -22.64
N VAL A 317 35.64 -12.81 -23.62
CA VAL A 317 35.34 -13.24 -25.00
C VAL A 317 34.99 -14.73 -25.03
N LEU A 318 35.68 -15.58 -24.26
CA LEU A 318 35.31 -16.98 -24.08
C LEU A 318 33.91 -17.13 -23.47
N ALA A 319 33.58 -16.35 -22.43
CA ALA A 319 32.28 -16.36 -21.78
C ALA A 319 31.13 -15.97 -22.73
N VAL A 320 31.30 -14.90 -23.53
CA VAL A 320 30.32 -14.53 -24.57
C VAL A 320 30.21 -15.62 -25.65
N ASN A 321 31.32 -16.27 -26.03
CA ASN A 321 31.31 -17.41 -26.95
C ASN A 321 30.64 -18.68 -26.35
N ILE A 322 30.53 -18.81 -25.00
CA ILE A 322 29.70 -19.84 -24.36
C ILE A 322 28.22 -19.46 -24.49
N LEU A 323 27.85 -18.21 -24.20
CA LEU A 323 26.47 -17.72 -24.36
C LEU A 323 25.97 -17.78 -25.82
N GLY A 324 26.84 -17.49 -26.79
CA GLY A 324 26.54 -17.67 -28.21
C GLY A 324 26.24 -19.12 -28.60
N ARG A 325 26.92 -20.10 -27.98
CA ARG A 325 26.61 -21.53 -28.12
C ARG A 325 25.30 -21.91 -27.42
N PHE A 326 24.97 -21.28 -26.30
CA PHE A 326 23.69 -21.48 -25.61
C PHE A 326 22.50 -20.90 -26.38
N LEU A 327 22.66 -19.76 -27.09
CA LEU A 327 21.62 -19.20 -27.97
C LEU A 327 21.23 -20.13 -29.14
N ILE A 328 22.16 -20.96 -29.61
CA ILE A 328 21.95 -21.89 -30.74
C ILE A 328 21.39 -23.25 -30.27
N ASN A 329 21.28 -23.47 -28.95
CA ASN A 329 20.80 -24.74 -28.41
C ASN A 329 19.27 -24.91 -28.64
N ASN A 330 18.85 -26.11 -29.04
CA ASN A 330 17.43 -26.45 -29.21
C ASN A 330 16.62 -26.25 -27.90
N ASP A 331 17.26 -26.47 -26.74
CA ASP A 331 16.62 -26.36 -25.43
C ASP A 331 16.19 -24.92 -25.11
N LYS A 332 14.87 -24.68 -25.08
CA LYS A 332 14.28 -23.36 -24.80
C LYS A 332 14.78 -22.74 -23.49
N ASN A 333 14.95 -23.59 -22.46
CA ASN A 333 15.48 -23.17 -21.16
C ASN A 333 16.88 -22.55 -21.30
N ILE A 334 17.76 -23.17 -22.11
CA ILE A 334 19.14 -22.73 -22.30
C ILE A 334 19.18 -21.43 -23.14
N ARG A 335 18.31 -21.30 -24.15
CA ARG A 335 18.17 -20.04 -24.92
C ARG A 335 17.63 -18.88 -24.07
N TYR A 336 16.60 -19.11 -23.25
CA TYR A 336 16.09 -18.10 -22.31
C TYR A 336 17.19 -17.67 -21.32
N VAL A 337 17.90 -18.64 -20.73
CA VAL A 337 19.01 -18.41 -19.82
C VAL A 337 20.10 -17.56 -20.48
N ALA A 338 20.49 -17.88 -21.72
CA ALA A 338 21.48 -17.14 -22.49
C ALA A 338 21.07 -15.69 -22.80
N LEU A 339 19.84 -15.47 -23.28
CA LEU A 339 19.32 -14.11 -23.51
C LEU A 339 19.33 -13.28 -22.22
N ASN A 340 18.92 -13.88 -21.10
CA ASN A 340 18.87 -13.23 -19.79
C ASN A 340 20.28 -12.92 -19.22
N THR A 341 21.32 -13.72 -19.53
CA THR A 341 22.71 -13.33 -19.24
C THR A 341 23.21 -12.24 -20.18
N LEU A 342 22.97 -12.37 -21.49
CA LEU A 342 23.46 -11.40 -22.47
C LEU A 342 22.90 -10.00 -22.21
N LEU A 343 21.64 -9.89 -21.78
CA LEU A 343 21.02 -8.63 -21.35
C LEU A 343 21.79 -7.95 -20.21
N ARG A 344 22.22 -8.69 -19.18
CA ARG A 344 23.09 -8.17 -18.11
C ARG A 344 24.49 -7.77 -18.63
N VAL A 345 24.99 -8.47 -19.64
CA VAL A 345 26.36 -8.32 -20.18
C VAL A 345 26.50 -7.15 -21.16
N VAL A 346 25.43 -6.67 -21.79
CA VAL A 346 25.50 -5.58 -22.81
C VAL A 346 26.21 -4.34 -22.27
N HIS A 347 25.97 -3.98 -21.00
CA HIS A 347 26.55 -2.82 -20.34
C HIS A 347 28.07 -2.94 -20.08
N ALA A 348 28.61 -4.16 -20.03
CA ALA A 348 30.03 -4.43 -19.81
C ALA A 348 30.81 -4.59 -21.14
N ASP A 349 30.30 -5.39 -22.07
CA ASP A 349 31.04 -5.82 -23.27
C ASP A 349 30.14 -5.80 -24.54
N HIS A 350 29.48 -4.66 -24.79
CA HIS A 350 28.56 -4.41 -25.92
C HIS A 350 29.07 -4.94 -27.27
N ASN A 351 30.34 -4.69 -27.60
CA ASN A 351 30.97 -5.10 -28.88
C ASN A 351 31.11 -6.63 -29.04
N ALA A 352 31.17 -7.38 -27.94
CA ALA A 352 31.19 -8.85 -28.00
C ALA A 352 29.78 -9.39 -28.26
N VAL A 353 28.77 -8.86 -27.56
CA VAL A 353 27.37 -9.29 -27.71
C VAL A 353 26.82 -8.97 -29.12
N GLN A 354 27.19 -7.82 -29.71
CA GLN A 354 26.80 -7.46 -31.07
C GLN A 354 27.07 -8.54 -32.13
N ARG A 355 28.09 -9.39 -31.94
CA ARG A 355 28.42 -10.49 -32.87
C ARG A 355 27.28 -11.50 -33.02
N HIS A 356 26.48 -11.68 -31.97
CA HIS A 356 25.34 -12.59 -31.92
C HIS A 356 23.99 -11.91 -32.24
N ARG A 357 23.98 -10.63 -32.68
CA ARG A 357 22.74 -9.88 -32.95
C ARG A 357 21.76 -10.60 -33.88
N ALA A 358 22.27 -11.35 -34.87
CA ALA A 358 21.44 -12.07 -35.83
C ALA A 358 20.62 -13.20 -35.19
N THR A 359 21.23 -14.03 -34.33
CA THR A 359 20.51 -15.11 -33.63
C THR A 359 19.61 -14.56 -32.51
N VAL A 360 19.91 -13.38 -31.96
CA VAL A 360 18.99 -12.67 -31.05
C VAL A 360 17.74 -12.17 -31.78
N VAL A 361 17.88 -11.59 -32.99
CA VAL A 361 16.73 -11.19 -33.84
C VAL A 361 15.92 -12.42 -34.27
N GLU A 362 16.58 -13.53 -34.59
CA GLU A 362 15.90 -14.81 -34.88
C GLU A 362 15.07 -15.32 -33.68
N CYS A 363 15.54 -15.12 -32.44
CA CYS A 363 14.79 -15.48 -31.23
C CYS A 363 13.49 -14.67 -31.02
N LEU A 364 13.29 -13.53 -31.71
CA LEU A 364 12.01 -12.81 -31.74
C LEU A 364 10.90 -13.62 -32.44
N LYS A 365 11.29 -14.56 -33.31
CA LYS A 365 10.39 -15.39 -34.11
C LYS A 365 10.14 -16.78 -33.47
N ASP A 366 10.60 -17.02 -32.23
CA ASP A 366 10.28 -18.23 -31.46
C ASP A 366 8.83 -18.25 -30.97
N ALA A 367 8.26 -19.44 -30.83
CA ALA A 367 6.92 -19.63 -30.26
C ALA A 367 6.83 -19.30 -28.75
N ASP A 368 7.94 -19.22 -28.00
CA ASP A 368 7.92 -18.97 -26.55
C ASP A 368 7.80 -17.48 -26.20
N VAL A 369 6.75 -17.14 -25.48
CA VAL A 369 6.49 -15.81 -24.90
C VAL A 369 7.69 -15.33 -24.07
N SER A 370 8.32 -16.21 -23.30
CA SER A 370 9.45 -15.86 -22.40
C SER A 370 10.73 -15.56 -23.17
N ILE A 371 11.00 -16.32 -24.25
CA ILE A 371 12.14 -16.09 -25.14
C ILE A 371 11.94 -14.80 -25.91
N LYS A 372 10.75 -14.59 -26.51
CA LYS A 372 10.40 -13.33 -27.20
C LYS A 372 10.58 -12.10 -26.32
N ARG A 373 10.13 -12.16 -25.05
CA ARG A 373 10.31 -11.08 -24.07
C ARG A 373 11.78 -10.70 -23.89
N ARG A 374 12.66 -11.68 -23.59
CA ARG A 374 14.10 -11.43 -23.39
C ARG A 374 14.84 -11.08 -24.68
N ALA A 375 14.43 -11.63 -25.83
CA ALA A 375 14.99 -11.27 -27.12
C ALA A 375 14.65 -9.82 -27.49
N MET A 376 13.41 -9.37 -27.25
CA MET A 376 12.98 -7.98 -27.44
C MET A 376 13.79 -7.01 -26.56
N GLU A 377 13.87 -7.27 -25.25
CA GLU A 377 14.66 -6.48 -24.30
C GLU A 377 16.15 -6.38 -24.73
N LEU A 378 16.75 -7.51 -25.12
CA LEU A 378 18.14 -7.56 -25.59
C LEU A 378 18.32 -6.85 -26.95
N CYS A 379 17.35 -6.95 -27.87
CA CYS A 379 17.38 -6.20 -29.12
C CYS A 379 17.40 -4.69 -28.87
N PHE A 380 16.57 -4.17 -27.96
CA PHE A 380 16.59 -2.74 -27.60
C PHE A 380 17.90 -2.32 -26.92
N ALA A 381 18.45 -3.14 -26.02
CA ALA A 381 19.76 -2.89 -25.40
C ALA A 381 20.93 -2.90 -26.40
N LEU A 382 20.80 -3.61 -27.53
CA LEU A 382 21.79 -3.66 -28.60
C LEU A 382 21.66 -2.52 -29.64
N ILE A 383 20.69 -1.61 -29.51
CA ILE A 383 20.55 -0.48 -30.43
C ILE A 383 21.68 0.55 -30.22
N ASN A 384 22.20 1.06 -31.33
CA ASN A 384 23.13 2.20 -31.36
C ASN A 384 22.90 3.06 -32.61
N SER A 385 23.58 4.20 -32.69
CA SER A 385 23.52 5.16 -33.81
C SER A 385 23.79 4.55 -35.20
N ASN A 386 24.58 3.47 -35.28
CA ASN A 386 24.92 2.81 -36.54
C ASN A 386 23.87 1.79 -36.99
N ASN A 387 23.20 1.11 -36.06
CA ASN A 387 22.27 0.02 -36.34
C ASN A 387 20.78 0.38 -36.18
N ILE A 388 20.46 1.55 -35.60
CA ILE A 388 19.09 2.03 -35.34
C ILE A 388 18.14 1.85 -36.53
N ARG A 389 18.59 2.19 -37.76
CA ARG A 389 17.78 2.08 -38.98
C ARG A 389 17.38 0.63 -39.31
N THR A 390 18.31 -0.32 -39.16
CA THR A 390 18.02 -1.74 -39.42
C THR A 390 17.23 -2.37 -38.27
N MET A 391 17.61 -2.09 -37.02
CA MET A 391 16.95 -2.65 -35.85
C MET A 391 15.50 -2.20 -35.72
N THR A 392 15.22 -0.92 -36.01
CA THR A 392 13.84 -0.39 -36.02
C THR A 392 12.93 -1.13 -36.99
N ASN A 393 13.42 -1.50 -38.18
CA ASN A 393 12.60 -2.22 -39.16
C ASN A 393 12.25 -3.63 -38.67
N GLU A 394 13.22 -4.38 -38.12
CA GLU A 394 12.98 -5.70 -37.50
C GLU A 394 12.01 -5.60 -36.31
N MET A 395 12.17 -4.57 -35.46
CA MET A 395 11.26 -4.30 -34.34
C MET A 395 9.84 -3.91 -34.81
N LEU A 396 9.69 -3.27 -35.98
CA LEU A 396 8.38 -2.95 -36.57
C LEU A 396 7.70 -4.19 -37.17
N GLU A 397 8.45 -5.09 -37.81
CA GLU A 397 7.94 -6.40 -38.27
C GLU A 397 7.46 -7.25 -37.07
N PHE A 398 8.26 -7.27 -36.00
CA PHE A 398 7.89 -7.89 -34.74
C PHE A 398 6.65 -7.24 -34.10
N LEU A 399 6.56 -5.90 -34.06
CA LEU A 399 5.40 -5.18 -33.54
C LEU A 399 4.11 -5.47 -34.32
N GLY A 400 4.21 -5.69 -35.64
CA GLY A 400 3.09 -6.12 -36.47
C GLY A 400 2.57 -7.51 -36.09
N THR A 401 3.48 -8.46 -35.88
CA THR A 401 3.19 -9.87 -35.55
C THR A 401 2.96 -10.15 -34.07
N CYS A 402 3.21 -9.17 -33.18
CA CYS A 402 3.24 -9.40 -31.74
C CYS A 402 1.86 -9.59 -31.07
N GLU A 403 1.87 -10.37 -29.98
CA GLU A 403 0.76 -10.47 -29.03
C GLU A 403 0.55 -9.15 -28.27
N ILE A 404 -0.70 -8.88 -27.84
CA ILE A 404 -1.11 -7.58 -27.29
C ILE A 404 -0.29 -7.17 -26.06
N GLU A 405 0.05 -8.13 -25.19
CA GLU A 405 0.86 -7.89 -23.98
C GLU A 405 2.21 -7.22 -24.28
N PHE A 406 2.85 -7.56 -25.40
CA PHE A 406 4.13 -7.01 -25.79
C PHE A 406 4.05 -5.63 -26.46
N LYS A 407 2.91 -5.28 -27.07
CA LYS A 407 2.85 -4.08 -27.92
C LYS A 407 3.11 -2.80 -27.13
N ALA A 408 2.61 -2.70 -25.89
CA ALA A 408 2.87 -1.57 -25.01
C ALA A 408 4.36 -1.42 -24.67
N ASP A 409 5.00 -2.50 -24.20
CA ASP A 409 6.44 -2.53 -23.86
C ASP A 409 7.31 -2.22 -25.07
N CYS A 410 7.00 -2.85 -26.22
CA CYS A 410 7.71 -2.67 -27.48
C CYS A 410 7.62 -1.21 -27.97
N THR A 411 6.43 -0.60 -27.99
CA THR A 411 6.27 0.82 -28.40
C THR A 411 7.03 1.78 -27.47
N SER A 412 7.11 1.45 -26.18
CA SER A 412 7.79 2.28 -25.16
C SER A 412 9.30 2.25 -25.34
N ASN A 413 9.88 1.06 -25.44
CA ASN A 413 11.31 0.89 -25.64
C ASN A 413 11.74 1.37 -27.03
N MET A 414 10.87 1.25 -28.04
CA MET A 414 11.07 1.84 -29.36
C MET A 414 11.12 3.37 -29.29
N PHE A 415 10.21 4.03 -28.57
CA PHE A 415 10.25 5.48 -28.37
C PHE A 415 11.58 5.92 -27.73
N LEU A 416 11.98 5.29 -26.64
CA LEU A 416 13.23 5.63 -25.93
C LEU A 416 14.48 5.42 -26.81
N ALA A 417 14.53 4.33 -27.57
CA ALA A 417 15.63 4.06 -28.51
C ALA A 417 15.65 5.07 -29.68
N MET A 418 14.49 5.49 -30.17
CA MET A 418 14.36 6.51 -31.22
C MET A 418 14.69 7.90 -30.72
N GLU A 419 14.39 8.25 -29.47
CA GLU A 419 14.76 9.54 -28.87
C GLU A 419 16.29 9.62 -28.66
N ARG A 420 16.91 8.56 -28.14
CA ARG A 420 18.35 8.50 -27.87
C ARG A 420 19.22 8.41 -29.12
N PHE A 421 18.75 7.75 -30.20
CA PHE A 421 19.59 7.42 -31.36
C PHE A 421 19.04 7.87 -32.73
N SER A 422 18.06 8.79 -32.80
CA SER A 422 17.54 9.26 -34.11
C SER A 422 18.63 9.93 -34.97
N PRO A 423 18.83 9.50 -36.23
CA PRO A 423 19.75 10.19 -37.15
C PRO A 423 19.18 11.49 -37.73
N SER A 424 17.86 11.70 -37.68
CA SER A 424 17.21 12.99 -37.97
C SER A 424 15.83 13.05 -37.32
N LYS A 425 15.34 14.28 -37.02
CA LYS A 425 14.01 14.50 -36.45
C LYS A 425 12.89 14.05 -37.40
N ARG A 426 13.07 14.26 -38.72
CA ARG A 426 12.13 13.73 -39.74
C ARG A 426 12.02 12.21 -39.68
N TRP A 427 13.15 11.49 -39.67
CA TRP A 427 13.14 10.03 -39.56
C TRP A 427 12.48 9.54 -38.26
N HIS A 428 12.69 10.25 -37.14
CA HIS A 428 12.06 9.94 -35.86
C HIS A 428 10.52 10.05 -35.96
N VAL A 429 10.00 11.17 -36.47
CA VAL A 429 8.55 11.37 -36.66
C VAL A 429 7.99 10.32 -37.63
N ASP A 430 8.67 10.07 -38.76
CA ASP A 430 8.27 9.06 -39.75
C ASP A 430 8.11 7.66 -39.13
N GLN A 431 9.02 7.26 -38.22
CA GLN A 431 8.92 5.95 -37.58
C GLN A 431 7.90 5.96 -36.45
N MET A 432 7.75 7.04 -35.68
CA MET A 432 6.76 7.09 -34.61
C MET A 432 5.32 7.05 -35.15
N ILE A 433 5.08 7.69 -36.30
CA ILE A 433 3.82 7.56 -37.03
C ILE A 433 3.56 6.10 -37.42
N LYS A 434 4.58 5.36 -37.90
CA LYS A 434 4.45 3.91 -38.18
C LYS A 434 4.17 3.10 -36.91
N VAL A 435 4.87 3.38 -35.80
CA VAL A 435 4.65 2.72 -34.50
C VAL A 435 3.20 2.88 -34.06
N LEU A 436 2.66 4.11 -34.13
CA LEU A 436 1.25 4.39 -33.87
C LEU A 436 0.33 3.55 -34.78
N THR A 437 0.56 3.55 -36.10
CA THR A 437 -0.29 2.79 -37.03
C THR A 437 -0.28 1.26 -36.83
N THR A 438 0.83 0.69 -36.33
CA THR A 438 1.02 -0.76 -36.18
C THR A 438 0.61 -1.28 -34.79
N ALA A 439 0.70 -0.44 -33.76
CA ALA A 439 0.27 -0.77 -32.39
C ALA A 439 -1.16 -0.32 -32.06
N GLY A 440 -1.66 0.72 -32.74
CA GLY A 440 -3.00 1.28 -32.56
C GLY A 440 -3.31 1.62 -31.11
N ASN A 441 -4.32 0.95 -30.54
CA ASN A 441 -4.80 1.18 -29.17
C ASN A 441 -3.92 0.53 -28.08
N SER A 442 -2.77 -0.05 -28.44
CA SER A 442 -1.82 -0.67 -27.48
C SER A 442 -0.71 0.28 -27.01
N VAL A 443 -0.67 1.51 -27.53
CA VAL A 443 0.33 2.54 -27.19
C VAL A 443 -0.07 3.24 -25.89
N ARG A 444 0.89 3.52 -25.00
CA ARG A 444 0.66 4.24 -23.74
C ARG A 444 0.57 5.76 -23.96
N ASP A 445 -0.26 6.45 -23.17
CA ASP A 445 -0.58 7.87 -23.34
C ASP A 445 0.63 8.82 -23.13
N ASP A 446 1.70 8.39 -22.47
CA ASP A 446 2.94 9.15 -22.32
C ASP A 446 3.72 9.28 -23.64
N ILE A 447 3.59 8.30 -24.55
CA ILE A 447 4.19 8.35 -25.89
C ILE A 447 3.48 9.44 -26.73
N VAL A 448 2.18 9.66 -26.53
CA VAL A 448 1.40 10.71 -27.20
C VAL A 448 1.89 12.11 -26.80
N SER A 449 2.01 12.39 -25.50
CA SER A 449 2.49 13.70 -25.03
C SER A 449 3.94 13.96 -25.42
N SER A 450 4.77 12.92 -25.43
CA SER A 450 6.19 13.02 -25.78
C SER A 450 6.41 13.24 -27.28
N LEU A 451 5.65 12.56 -28.15
CA LEU A 451 5.64 12.84 -29.59
C LEU A 451 5.13 14.26 -29.89
N ILE A 452 4.09 14.72 -29.20
CA ILE A 452 3.60 16.11 -29.30
C ILE A 452 4.71 17.11 -28.98
N GLY A 453 5.51 16.88 -27.92
CA GLY A 453 6.68 17.70 -27.60
C GLY A 453 7.77 17.70 -28.68
N ILE A 454 8.07 16.53 -29.26
CA ILE A 454 9.07 16.40 -30.35
C ILE A 454 8.59 17.11 -31.62
N ILE A 455 7.31 17.00 -31.97
CA ILE A 455 6.70 17.74 -33.10
C ILE A 455 6.76 19.24 -32.82
N SER A 456 6.32 19.70 -31.64
CA SER A 456 6.35 21.10 -31.22
C SER A 456 7.76 21.72 -31.22
N SER A 457 8.80 20.90 -31.12
CA SER A 457 10.21 21.33 -31.15
C SER A 457 10.80 21.39 -32.57
N SER A 458 10.02 21.05 -33.60
CA SER A 458 10.51 20.80 -34.97
C SER A 458 9.76 21.66 -36.01
N PRO A 459 9.96 22.99 -36.02
CA PRO A 459 9.14 23.94 -36.79
C PRO A 459 9.08 23.63 -38.30
N ASP A 460 10.21 23.26 -38.89
CA ASP A 460 10.36 22.96 -40.32
C ASP A 460 9.51 21.74 -40.77
N LEU A 461 9.11 20.89 -39.82
CA LEU A 461 8.38 19.65 -40.08
C LEU A 461 6.88 19.73 -39.75
N HIS A 462 6.38 20.86 -39.23
CA HIS A 462 4.98 20.99 -38.79
C HIS A 462 3.99 20.68 -39.93
N GLY A 463 4.14 21.30 -41.10
CA GLY A 463 3.26 21.08 -42.25
C GLY A 463 3.32 19.64 -42.78
N TYR A 464 4.54 19.09 -42.93
CA TYR A 464 4.74 17.70 -43.36
C TYR A 464 4.06 16.70 -42.41
N THR A 465 4.23 16.92 -41.10
CA THR A 465 3.65 16.05 -40.05
C THR A 465 2.13 16.12 -40.05
N ALA A 466 1.56 17.32 -40.18
CA ALA A 466 0.11 17.51 -40.32
C ALA A 466 -0.44 16.77 -41.55
N TYR A 467 0.27 16.81 -42.69
CA TYR A 467 -0.14 16.09 -43.91
C TYR A 467 -0.12 14.56 -43.75
N GLN A 468 0.92 13.97 -43.16
CA GLN A 468 0.96 12.52 -42.94
C GLN A 468 -0.13 12.07 -41.96
N LEU A 469 -0.36 12.83 -40.89
CA LEU A 469 -1.40 12.52 -39.90
C LEU A 469 -2.82 12.68 -40.47
N TYR A 470 -3.10 13.74 -41.24
CA TYR A 470 -4.38 13.92 -41.95
C TYR A 470 -4.68 12.75 -42.89
N LYS A 471 -3.68 12.35 -43.70
CA LYS A 471 -3.78 11.22 -44.64
C LYS A 471 -4.12 9.90 -43.96
N LEU A 472 -3.67 9.70 -42.71
CA LEU A 472 -3.95 8.49 -41.94
C LEU A 472 -5.35 8.51 -41.30
N ILE A 473 -5.76 9.61 -40.63
CA ILE A 473 -7.11 9.72 -40.04
C ILE A 473 -8.20 9.52 -41.10
N ARG A 474 -8.00 10.07 -42.31
CA ARG A 474 -8.96 9.95 -43.42
C ARG A 474 -9.31 8.48 -43.74
N ASN A 475 -8.37 7.57 -43.51
CA ASN A 475 -8.53 6.13 -43.75
C ASN A 475 -9.05 5.38 -42.52
N ASP A 476 -8.50 5.62 -41.32
CA ASP A 476 -8.82 4.89 -40.09
C ASP A 476 -9.00 5.82 -38.87
N ILE A 477 -10.12 5.65 -38.14
CA ILE A 477 -10.48 6.39 -36.92
C ILE A 477 -10.76 5.41 -35.75
N THR A 478 -10.20 4.21 -35.78
CA THR A 478 -10.23 3.27 -34.65
C THR A 478 -9.11 3.54 -33.63
N GLN A 479 -7.99 4.10 -34.08
CA GLN A 479 -6.73 4.19 -33.34
C GLN A 479 -6.66 5.46 -32.47
N GLN A 480 -7.01 5.33 -31.19
CA GLN A 480 -7.17 6.45 -30.26
C GLN A 480 -5.89 7.29 -30.06
N PRO A 481 -4.69 6.71 -29.84
CA PRO A 481 -3.47 7.51 -29.63
C PRO A 481 -3.08 8.33 -30.87
N LEU A 482 -3.23 7.74 -32.07
CA LEU A 482 -3.01 8.42 -33.35
C LEU A 482 -3.95 9.63 -33.51
N ILE A 483 -5.23 9.46 -33.16
CA ILE A 483 -6.24 10.53 -33.20
C ILE A 483 -5.93 11.66 -32.22
N GLN A 484 -5.41 11.37 -31.02
CA GLN A 484 -5.02 12.40 -30.04
C GLN A 484 -3.90 13.29 -30.60
N VAL A 485 -2.79 12.69 -31.05
CA VAL A 485 -1.65 13.40 -31.68
C VAL A 485 -2.14 14.21 -32.87
N ALA A 486 -2.90 13.59 -33.77
CA ALA A 486 -3.32 14.20 -35.02
C ALA A 486 -4.33 15.34 -34.82
N SER A 487 -5.26 15.21 -33.87
CA SER A 487 -6.18 16.30 -33.50
C SER A 487 -5.42 17.50 -32.94
N TRP A 488 -4.41 17.26 -32.09
CA TRP A 488 -3.55 18.33 -31.57
C TRP A 488 -2.76 19.02 -32.70
N THR A 489 -2.11 18.27 -33.60
CA THR A 489 -1.34 18.86 -34.70
C THR A 489 -2.20 19.60 -35.71
N LEU A 490 -3.42 19.11 -36.03
CA LEU A 490 -4.35 19.81 -36.91
C LEU A 490 -4.89 21.08 -36.25
N GLY A 491 -5.14 21.05 -34.94
CA GLY A 491 -5.51 22.24 -34.17
C GLY A 491 -4.43 23.32 -34.17
N GLU A 492 -3.15 22.95 -34.01
CA GLU A 492 -2.06 23.92 -33.93
C GLU A 492 -1.51 24.40 -35.27
N PHE A 493 -1.48 23.54 -36.30
CA PHE A 493 -0.77 23.77 -37.57
C PHE A 493 -1.67 23.63 -38.80
N GLY A 494 -3.00 23.59 -38.63
CA GLY A 494 -3.97 23.54 -39.73
C GLY A 494 -3.87 24.73 -40.70
N ASP A 495 -3.41 25.88 -40.22
CA ASP A 495 -3.07 27.06 -41.01
C ASP A 495 -1.85 26.83 -41.91
N ILE A 496 -0.75 26.29 -41.37
CA ILE A 496 0.44 25.92 -42.16
C ILE A 496 0.06 24.88 -43.23
N PHE A 497 -0.76 23.89 -42.85
CA PHE A 497 -1.28 22.86 -43.73
C PHE A 497 -2.13 23.43 -44.88
N VAL A 498 -3.17 24.22 -44.61
CA VAL A 498 -4.01 24.83 -45.67
C VAL A 498 -3.23 25.83 -46.53
N SER A 499 -2.20 26.50 -45.99
CA SER A 499 -1.35 27.43 -46.75
C SER A 499 -0.46 26.76 -47.82
N GLY A 500 -0.36 25.42 -47.84
CA GLY A 500 0.46 24.68 -48.81
C GLY A 500 1.97 24.79 -48.57
N GLN A 501 2.40 25.31 -47.41
CA GLN A 501 3.81 25.46 -47.05
C GLN A 501 4.41 24.12 -46.58
N TYR A 502 4.67 23.25 -47.56
CA TYR A 502 5.37 21.98 -47.39
C TYR A 502 6.72 22.01 -48.09
N ASP A 503 7.71 21.35 -47.49
CA ASP A 503 8.98 21.08 -48.15
C ASP A 503 8.76 20.13 -49.33
N LYS A 504 9.07 20.59 -50.55
CA LYS A 504 8.70 19.94 -51.84
C LYS A 504 9.65 18.78 -52.21
N ALA A 505 10.11 18.03 -51.21
CA ALA A 505 11.17 17.04 -51.34
C ALA A 505 10.72 15.72 -51.99
N ASP A 506 9.44 15.36 -51.89
CA ASP A 506 8.89 14.10 -52.41
C ASP A 506 7.85 14.37 -53.51
N ASN A 507 8.03 13.75 -54.68
CA ASN A 507 7.11 13.86 -55.83
C ASN A 507 5.80 13.06 -55.59
N VAL A 508 4.95 13.56 -54.71
CA VAL A 508 3.63 12.98 -54.39
C VAL A 508 2.54 13.97 -54.80
N GLU A 509 1.45 13.49 -55.38
CA GLU A 509 0.27 14.32 -55.66
C GLU A 509 -0.34 14.80 -54.34
N HIS A 510 -0.05 16.06 -54.00
CA HIS A 510 -0.61 16.71 -52.82
C HIS A 510 -2.08 17.05 -53.08
N VAL A 511 -2.98 16.29 -52.46
CA VAL A 511 -4.41 16.64 -52.36
C VAL A 511 -4.51 18.03 -51.76
N GLN A 512 -5.10 18.98 -52.50
CA GLN A 512 -5.51 20.25 -51.92
C GLN A 512 -6.70 19.98 -51.00
N VAL A 513 -6.52 20.27 -49.71
CA VAL A 513 -7.52 20.02 -48.67
C VAL A 513 -8.17 21.34 -48.28
N THR A 514 -9.50 21.35 -48.23
CA THR A 514 -10.28 22.52 -47.82
C THR A 514 -10.39 22.63 -46.30
N GLU A 515 -10.55 23.86 -45.78
CA GLU A 515 -10.77 24.11 -44.34
C GLU A 515 -11.95 23.27 -43.78
N ASN A 516 -12.99 23.07 -44.60
CA ASN A 516 -14.17 22.29 -44.25
C ASN A 516 -13.90 20.80 -44.04
N GLU A 517 -13.05 20.15 -44.85
CA GLU A 517 -12.72 18.72 -44.67
C GLU A 517 -12.04 18.44 -43.32
N ILE A 518 -11.24 19.38 -42.83
CA ILE A 518 -10.56 19.28 -41.53
C ILE A 518 -11.58 19.34 -40.39
N VAL A 519 -12.57 20.23 -40.51
CA VAL A 519 -13.71 20.32 -39.58
C VAL A 519 -14.61 19.08 -39.67
N ASP A 520 -14.88 18.55 -40.87
CA ASP A 520 -15.64 17.31 -41.07
C ASP A 520 -15.00 16.12 -40.35
N ILE A 521 -13.68 15.98 -40.41
CA ILE A 521 -12.94 14.89 -39.75
C ILE A 521 -12.98 15.04 -38.22
N LEU A 522 -12.80 16.26 -37.69
CA LEU A 522 -12.90 16.51 -36.25
C LEU A 522 -14.33 16.32 -35.72
N GLU A 523 -15.34 16.75 -36.46
CA GLU A 523 -16.75 16.50 -36.13
C GLU A 523 -17.08 14.98 -36.17
N ARG A 524 -16.55 14.26 -37.16
CA ARG A 524 -16.64 12.79 -37.23
C ARG A 524 -15.96 12.12 -36.03
N ILE A 525 -14.78 12.58 -35.59
CA ILE A 525 -14.11 12.07 -34.38
C ILE A 525 -14.97 12.29 -33.12
N LEU A 526 -15.59 13.46 -32.99
CA LEU A 526 -16.46 13.79 -31.84
C LEU A 526 -17.70 12.91 -31.77
N ASN A 527 -18.37 12.71 -32.91
CA ASN A 527 -19.61 11.95 -33.02
C ASN A 527 -19.38 10.42 -33.02
N TRP A 528 -18.17 9.94 -33.32
CA TRP A 528 -17.85 8.51 -33.37
C TRP A 528 -17.95 7.85 -31.99
N THR A 529 -18.56 6.66 -31.92
CA THR A 529 -18.90 5.99 -30.65
C THR A 529 -17.69 5.44 -29.90
N ILE A 530 -16.68 4.94 -30.62
CA ILE A 530 -15.46 4.34 -30.07
C ILE A 530 -14.53 5.41 -29.47
N SER A 531 -14.70 6.69 -29.85
CA SER A 531 -13.87 7.80 -29.36
C SER A 531 -13.90 7.89 -27.84
N THR A 532 -12.74 7.74 -27.21
CA THR A 532 -12.54 7.96 -25.77
C THR A 532 -12.89 9.40 -25.37
N LEU A 533 -13.15 9.61 -24.09
CA LEU A 533 -13.36 10.95 -23.55
C LEU A 533 -12.19 11.88 -23.92
N ILE A 534 -10.96 11.39 -23.75
CA ILE A 534 -9.73 12.13 -24.03
C ILE A 534 -9.60 12.47 -25.52
N THR A 535 -9.94 11.58 -26.48
CA THR A 535 -9.93 11.95 -27.91
C THR A 535 -10.97 13.02 -28.24
N ARG A 536 -12.17 12.97 -27.63
CA ARG A 536 -13.16 14.03 -27.81
C ARG A 536 -12.70 15.36 -27.22
N GLU A 537 -12.06 15.34 -26.06
CA GLU A 537 -11.44 16.52 -25.44
C GLU A 537 -10.38 17.16 -26.35
N TYR A 538 -9.47 16.38 -26.93
CA TYR A 538 -8.50 16.88 -27.90
C TYR A 538 -9.20 17.48 -29.15
N ALA A 539 -10.26 16.85 -29.65
CA ALA A 539 -10.98 17.34 -30.83
C ALA A 539 -11.80 18.62 -30.56
N ILE A 540 -12.42 18.78 -29.39
CA ILE A 540 -13.07 20.05 -28.99
C ILE A 540 -12.02 21.17 -28.88
N ASN A 541 -10.88 20.90 -28.23
CA ASN A 541 -9.79 21.87 -28.11
C ASN A 541 -9.19 22.23 -29.50
N ALA A 542 -9.09 21.27 -30.41
CA ALA A 542 -8.62 21.47 -31.78
C ALA A 542 -9.59 22.34 -32.61
N LEU A 543 -10.90 22.06 -32.56
CA LEU A 543 -11.91 22.89 -33.22
C LEU A 543 -11.89 24.33 -32.71
N MET A 544 -11.73 24.53 -31.40
CA MET A 544 -11.59 25.89 -30.84
C MET A 544 -10.34 26.61 -31.40
N LYS A 545 -9.21 25.90 -31.54
CA LYS A 545 -7.98 26.42 -32.17
C LYS A 545 -8.12 26.72 -33.66
N LEU A 546 -8.90 25.91 -34.39
CA LEU A 546 -9.24 26.18 -35.79
C LEU A 546 -10.20 27.36 -35.96
N SER A 547 -11.04 27.67 -34.96
CA SER A 547 -11.98 28.80 -35.08
C SER A 547 -11.30 30.16 -35.26
N THR A 548 -10.08 30.33 -34.74
CA THR A 548 -9.23 31.52 -34.98
C THR A 548 -8.45 31.42 -36.29
N ARG A 549 -7.99 30.21 -36.66
CA ARG A 549 -7.13 29.95 -37.82
C ARG A 549 -7.89 29.93 -39.17
N PHE A 550 -9.14 29.47 -39.17
CA PHE A 550 -10.02 29.38 -40.34
C PHE A 550 -11.25 30.29 -40.14
N PRO A 551 -11.19 31.58 -40.57
CA PRO A 551 -12.31 32.50 -40.44
C PRO A 551 -13.59 31.99 -41.11
N SER A 552 -13.45 31.31 -42.25
CA SER A 552 -14.54 30.77 -43.07
C SER A 552 -15.40 29.72 -42.35
N CYS A 553 -14.84 29.03 -41.35
CA CYS A 553 -15.50 27.94 -40.64
C CYS A 553 -15.97 28.32 -39.22
N SER A 554 -15.74 29.56 -38.76
CA SER A 554 -16.01 29.97 -37.36
C SER A 554 -17.46 29.70 -36.91
N ASP A 555 -18.45 30.07 -37.72
CA ASP A 555 -19.88 29.95 -37.36
C ASP A 555 -20.34 28.49 -37.28
N ARG A 556 -19.78 27.62 -38.13
CA ARG A 556 -20.00 26.17 -38.07
C ARG A 556 -19.42 25.59 -36.78
N ILE A 557 -18.21 26.00 -36.42
CA ILE A 557 -17.55 25.55 -35.18
C ILE A 557 -18.35 26.01 -33.95
N GLN A 558 -18.82 27.26 -33.93
CA GLN A 558 -19.69 27.77 -32.86
C GLN A 558 -20.98 26.94 -32.72
N SER A 559 -21.57 26.51 -33.84
CA SER A 559 -22.77 25.66 -33.85
C SER A 559 -22.49 24.28 -33.21
N ILE A 560 -21.35 23.65 -33.53
CA ILE A 560 -20.90 22.40 -32.91
C ILE A 560 -20.66 22.58 -31.40
N MET A 561 -19.98 23.66 -30.98
CA MET A 561 -19.76 23.95 -29.55
C MET A 561 -21.08 24.14 -28.79
N THR A 562 -22.05 24.82 -29.39
CA THR A 562 -23.37 25.05 -28.79
C THR A 562 -24.13 23.74 -28.58
N TYR A 563 -24.00 22.76 -29.48
CA TYR A 563 -24.56 21.42 -29.31
C TYR A 563 -23.88 20.63 -28.17
N TYR A 564 -22.55 20.68 -28.06
CA TYR A 564 -21.80 19.98 -27.01
C TYR A 564 -21.96 20.59 -25.60
N ALA A 565 -22.47 21.83 -25.48
CA ALA A 565 -22.78 22.44 -24.18
C ALA A 565 -23.86 21.67 -23.36
N CYS A 566 -24.65 20.82 -24.01
CA CYS A 566 -25.67 19.95 -23.37
C CYS A 566 -25.20 18.50 -23.15
N ASN A 567 -23.91 18.20 -23.32
CA ASN A 567 -23.37 16.85 -23.14
C ASN A 567 -23.45 16.39 -21.67
N MET A 568 -23.66 15.09 -21.43
CA MET A 568 -23.70 14.53 -20.07
C MET A 568 -22.31 14.43 -19.41
N ASN A 569 -21.23 14.52 -20.17
CA ASN A 569 -19.88 14.51 -19.62
C ASN A 569 -19.43 15.92 -19.21
N LEU A 570 -19.04 16.07 -17.94
CA LEU A 570 -18.68 17.35 -17.32
C LEU A 570 -17.54 18.10 -18.02
N GLU A 571 -16.47 17.42 -18.46
CA GLU A 571 -15.33 18.06 -19.14
C GLU A 571 -15.73 18.60 -20.50
N LEU A 572 -16.40 17.78 -21.32
CA LEU A 572 -16.87 18.19 -22.64
C LEU A 572 -17.91 19.32 -22.53
N GLN A 573 -18.83 19.23 -21.57
CA GLN A 573 -19.81 20.27 -21.28
C GLN A 573 -19.14 21.58 -20.83
N THR A 574 -18.20 21.52 -19.88
CA THR A 574 -17.55 22.73 -19.33
C THR A 574 -16.79 23.47 -20.43
N ARG A 575 -15.95 22.78 -21.20
CA ARG A 575 -15.20 23.39 -22.31
C ARG A 575 -16.13 23.91 -23.41
N ALA A 576 -17.19 23.18 -23.76
CA ALA A 576 -18.16 23.65 -24.74
C ALA A 576 -18.94 24.90 -24.28
N VAL A 577 -19.29 25.01 -22.99
CA VAL A 577 -19.93 26.20 -22.40
C VAL A 577 -18.95 27.37 -22.34
N GLU A 578 -17.71 27.16 -21.89
CA GLU A 578 -16.65 28.18 -21.86
C GLU A 578 -16.35 28.73 -23.26
N TYR A 579 -16.15 27.84 -24.24
CA TYR A 579 -15.87 28.21 -25.62
C TYR A 579 -17.07 28.92 -26.25
N THR A 580 -18.30 28.46 -26.03
CA THR A 580 -19.52 29.17 -26.46
C THR A 580 -19.63 30.57 -25.82
N SER A 581 -19.20 30.74 -24.57
CA SER A 581 -19.12 32.07 -23.92
C SER A 581 -18.02 32.96 -24.52
N LEU A 582 -16.91 32.39 -25.01
CA LEU A 582 -15.88 33.14 -25.74
C LEU A 582 -16.40 33.63 -27.10
N PHE A 583 -17.06 32.76 -27.90
CA PHE A 583 -17.71 33.16 -29.15
C PHE A 583 -18.74 34.29 -28.94
N THR A 584 -19.61 34.17 -27.93
CA THR A 584 -20.76 35.07 -27.76
C THR A 584 -20.46 36.38 -27.04
N LYS A 585 -19.50 36.42 -26.10
CA LYS A 585 -19.21 37.62 -25.28
C LYS A 585 -17.83 38.23 -25.49
N HIS A 586 -16.85 37.44 -25.90
CA HIS A 586 -15.43 37.82 -25.85
C HIS A 586 -14.67 37.52 -27.16
N ASN A 587 -15.38 37.52 -28.30
CA ASN A 587 -14.81 37.24 -29.62
C ASN A 587 -13.53 38.04 -29.95
N PRO A 588 -13.38 39.34 -29.59
CA PRO A 588 -12.12 40.07 -29.82
C PRO A 588 -10.91 39.56 -29.05
N ILE A 589 -11.11 38.85 -27.93
CA ILE A 589 -10.04 38.32 -27.05
C ILE A 589 -9.72 36.86 -27.44
N ARG A 590 -10.59 36.20 -28.22
CA ARG A 590 -10.44 34.81 -28.67
C ARG A 590 -9.14 34.55 -29.42
N SER A 591 -8.68 35.49 -30.25
CA SER A 591 -7.39 35.36 -30.95
C SER A 591 -6.22 35.31 -29.97
N SER A 592 -6.15 36.25 -29.02
CA SER A 592 -5.08 36.34 -28.02
C SER A 592 -5.03 35.16 -27.03
N ILE A 593 -6.17 34.54 -26.73
CA ILE A 593 -6.24 33.36 -25.83
C ILE A 593 -5.82 32.07 -26.56
N VAL A 594 -6.07 32.00 -27.87
CA VAL A 594 -5.98 30.76 -28.67
C VAL A 594 -4.77 30.81 -29.64
N GLU A 595 -3.77 31.60 -29.26
CA GLU A 595 -2.45 31.67 -29.89
C GLU A 595 -1.69 30.34 -29.76
N ARG A 596 -0.66 30.13 -30.59
CA ARG A 596 0.19 28.92 -30.56
C ARG A 596 0.82 28.72 -29.17
N MET A 597 0.74 27.50 -28.65
CA MET A 597 1.34 27.15 -27.36
C MET A 597 2.88 27.30 -27.40
N PRO A 598 3.53 27.72 -26.29
CA PRO A 598 4.99 27.67 -26.16
C PRO A 598 5.54 26.27 -26.35
N VAL A 599 6.77 26.17 -26.87
CA VAL A 599 7.44 24.88 -27.15
C VAL A 599 7.57 24.06 -25.86
N LEU A 600 7.03 22.84 -25.89
CA LEU A 600 7.08 21.90 -24.76
C LEU A 600 8.49 21.30 -24.63
N ILE A 601 9.22 21.70 -23.60
CA ILE A 601 10.50 21.07 -23.22
C ILE A 601 10.22 19.61 -22.80
N SER A 602 10.92 18.64 -23.38
CA SER A 602 10.72 17.22 -23.10
C SER A 602 11.31 16.81 -21.74
N ASN A 603 10.44 16.78 -20.72
CA ASN A 603 10.77 16.40 -19.34
C ASN A 603 11.31 14.96 -19.16
N ILE A 604 11.41 14.16 -20.22
CA ILE A 604 12.04 12.82 -20.18
C ILE A 604 13.53 12.91 -19.84
N THR A 605 14.21 13.99 -20.21
CA THR A 605 15.61 14.22 -19.78
C THR A 605 15.74 14.29 -18.25
N ALA A 606 14.78 14.88 -17.54
CA ALA A 606 14.74 14.84 -16.07
C ALA A 606 14.42 13.43 -15.52
N SER A 607 13.60 12.64 -16.21
CA SER A 607 13.29 11.26 -15.82
C SER A 607 14.48 10.30 -16.01
N ALA A 608 15.22 10.46 -17.12
CA ALA A 608 16.46 9.72 -17.37
C ALA A 608 17.56 10.13 -16.38
N ASN A 609 17.74 11.44 -16.16
CA ASN A 609 18.72 11.95 -15.20
C ASN A 609 18.40 11.50 -13.76
N ASN A 610 17.13 11.43 -13.34
CA ASN A 610 16.77 10.87 -12.03
C ASN A 610 17.14 9.37 -11.90
N THR A 611 17.31 8.66 -13.01
CA THR A 611 17.76 7.26 -13.00
C THR A 611 19.29 7.18 -12.96
N GLU A 612 20.00 7.99 -13.76
CA GLU A 612 21.48 7.98 -13.80
C GLU A 612 22.12 8.70 -12.58
N GLN A 613 21.47 9.71 -11.99
CA GLN A 613 21.94 10.41 -10.79
C GLN A 613 21.81 9.57 -9.51
N GLN A 614 20.94 8.55 -9.47
CA GLN A 614 20.93 7.57 -8.37
C GLN A 614 22.07 6.54 -8.43
N GLU A 615 22.83 6.47 -9.53
CA GLU A 615 24.05 5.63 -9.63
C GLU A 615 25.36 6.46 -9.58
N GLN A 616 25.31 7.79 -9.73
CA GLN A 616 26.50 8.65 -9.75
C GLN A 616 26.88 9.30 -8.42
N VAL A 617 25.96 9.43 -7.46
CA VAL A 617 26.27 10.00 -6.12
C VAL A 617 27.18 9.06 -5.30
N ASP A 618 27.07 7.74 -5.50
CA ASP A 618 27.85 6.71 -4.78
C ASP A 618 29.32 6.55 -5.27
N ASN A 619 29.80 7.39 -6.21
CA ASN A 619 31.08 7.16 -6.91
C ASN A 619 32.02 8.39 -7.01
N GLN A 620 31.86 9.44 -6.20
CA GLN A 620 32.71 10.65 -6.27
C GLN A 620 33.35 11.15 -4.95
N GLU A 621 33.24 10.41 -3.84
CA GLU A 621 33.97 10.73 -2.60
C GLU A 621 35.08 9.71 -2.25
N GLU A 622 35.97 9.39 -3.21
CA GLU A 622 37.29 8.85 -2.88
C GLU A 622 38.31 9.07 -4.02
N ASN A 623 39.56 9.42 -3.68
CA ASN A 623 40.73 9.61 -4.57
C ASN A 623 40.84 10.92 -5.38
N VAL A 624 41.23 12.03 -4.73
CA VAL A 624 42.32 12.89 -5.26
C VAL A 624 43.22 13.35 -4.11
N SER A 625 44.47 12.91 -4.12
CA SER A 625 45.58 13.51 -3.35
C SER A 625 46.88 13.26 -4.11
N ASP A 626 47.64 14.35 -4.36
CA ASP A 626 48.98 14.41 -4.96
C ASP A 626 49.12 13.84 -6.40
N ASN A 627 49.71 14.52 -7.39
CA ASN A 627 50.77 15.53 -7.32
C ASN A 627 50.62 16.63 -8.39
N ALA A 628 51.37 17.73 -8.23
CA ALA A 628 51.29 18.93 -9.07
C ALA A 628 52.36 19.01 -10.18
N GLN A 629 52.12 19.87 -11.20
CA GLN A 629 52.96 21.06 -11.50
C GLN A 629 52.62 21.75 -12.84
N THR A 630 52.51 23.09 -12.83
CA THR A 630 52.75 24.04 -13.97
C THR A 630 51.85 23.95 -15.24
N ASN A 631 51.49 25.02 -15.98
CA ASN A 631 51.96 26.41 -15.98
C ASN A 631 50.90 27.42 -16.54
N HIS A 632 51.11 28.72 -16.23
CA HIS A 632 50.46 29.97 -16.69
C HIS A 632 49.56 30.03 -17.95
N VAL A 633 48.44 30.76 -17.83
CA VAL A 633 48.12 32.04 -18.56
C VAL A 633 47.36 32.98 -17.58
N PRO A 634 47.55 34.32 -17.57
CA PRO A 634 47.02 35.21 -16.51
C PRO A 634 45.80 36.09 -16.88
N GLN A 635 45.10 36.53 -15.82
CA GLN A 635 44.40 37.82 -15.60
C GLN A 635 43.60 38.50 -16.74
N ASN A 636 42.31 38.75 -16.47
CA ASN A 636 41.85 40.15 -16.30
C ASN A 636 40.58 40.27 -15.43
N GLU A 637 40.46 41.43 -14.78
CA GLU A 637 39.46 41.87 -13.79
C GLU A 637 38.68 43.11 -14.33
N PRO A 638 37.80 43.79 -13.58
CA PRO A 638 36.67 43.34 -12.74
C PRO A 638 35.39 44.18 -13.06
N VAL A 639 34.65 44.64 -12.03
CA VAL A 639 33.51 45.61 -12.01
C VAL A 639 32.24 45.25 -12.81
N ILE A 640 31.00 45.63 -12.41
CA ILE A 640 30.51 46.42 -11.26
C ILE A 640 29.43 45.60 -10.52
N ASN A 641 29.40 45.68 -9.19
CA ASN A 641 28.18 45.48 -8.40
C ASN A 641 28.12 46.61 -7.35
N LEU A 642 27.12 47.49 -7.41
CA LEU A 642 27.15 48.79 -6.73
C LEU A 642 25.74 49.36 -6.53
N LEU A 643 25.54 50.06 -5.40
CA LEU A 643 24.31 50.75 -4.94
C LEU A 643 23.13 49.82 -4.56
N GLU A 644 22.43 49.97 -3.42
CA GLU A 644 22.63 50.72 -2.15
C GLU A 644 21.46 50.35 -1.18
N LEU A 645 21.39 50.61 0.14
CA LEU A 645 22.27 51.17 1.19
C LEU A 645 21.73 50.74 2.58
N LEU A 646 22.48 51.04 3.67
CA LEU A 646 22.10 51.05 5.10
C LEU A 646 21.89 49.67 5.79
N ASP A 647 22.49 49.38 6.95
CA ASP A 647 23.52 50.09 7.73
C ASP A 647 24.39 49.11 8.55
N GLU A 648 25.63 49.53 8.87
CA GLU A 648 26.61 48.88 9.76
C GLU A 648 26.82 49.79 11.03
N PRO A 649 27.86 49.70 11.88
CA PRO A 649 28.83 48.62 12.23
C PRO A 649 28.78 48.27 13.76
N ILE A 650 29.68 47.55 14.48
CA ILE A 650 31.13 47.80 14.78
C ILE A 650 31.77 46.59 15.55
N GLN A 651 32.89 46.05 15.00
CA GLN A 651 34.19 45.69 15.63
C GLN A 651 34.29 44.66 16.83
N THR A 652 35.39 43.92 17.12
CA THR A 652 36.71 43.60 16.47
C THR A 652 37.41 42.40 17.17
N ASN A 653 38.32 41.69 16.45
CA ASN A 653 39.62 41.04 16.82
C ASN A 653 39.77 40.17 18.12
N GLY A 654 40.65 39.14 18.23
CA GLY A 654 41.51 38.44 17.24
C GLY A 654 42.64 37.55 17.85
N SER A 655 42.94 36.40 17.20
CA SER A 655 44.25 35.67 17.06
C SER A 655 45.07 35.02 18.23
N LEU A 656 45.28 33.68 18.09
CA LEU A 656 46.56 32.88 18.15
C LEU A 656 47.12 32.18 19.44
N HIS A 657 48.11 31.28 19.24
CA HIS A 657 48.57 30.08 20.00
C HIS A 657 50.09 30.14 20.43
N PRO A 658 50.87 29.05 20.75
CA PRO A 658 50.83 28.04 21.87
C PRO A 658 52.23 27.74 22.55
N HIS A 659 52.34 26.82 23.56
CA HIS A 659 53.33 25.68 23.68
C HIS A 659 53.46 24.99 25.09
N GLU A 660 53.57 23.64 25.05
CA GLU A 660 54.30 22.63 25.88
C GLU A 660 54.53 22.70 27.44
N GLN A 661 54.06 21.69 28.23
CA GLN A 661 54.71 20.42 28.75
C GLN A 661 55.64 20.61 29.99
N GLN A 662 55.98 19.68 30.92
CA GLN A 662 55.76 18.24 31.29
C GLN A 662 56.15 18.07 32.83
N PRO A 663 56.36 16.91 33.55
CA PRO A 663 56.05 15.46 33.36
C PRO A 663 55.53 14.66 34.62
N THR A 664 55.37 13.33 34.43
CA THR A 664 55.43 12.06 35.26
C THR A 664 55.71 11.99 36.80
N LEU A 665 55.41 10.90 37.58
CA LEU A 665 54.94 9.49 37.31
C LEU A 665 54.22 8.77 38.51
N SER A 666 53.12 8.04 38.23
CA SER A 666 52.51 6.82 38.88
C SER A 666 52.35 6.59 40.41
N SER A 667 51.14 6.17 40.84
CA SER A 667 50.87 4.74 41.23
C SER A 667 49.37 4.38 41.48
N THR A 668 48.86 3.46 40.64
CA THR A 668 47.81 2.43 40.87
C THR A 668 46.41 2.69 41.49
N LEU A 669 45.40 2.25 40.72
CA LEU A 669 44.09 1.62 41.06
C LEU A 669 42.83 2.49 41.27
N TYR A 670 41.72 1.97 40.70
CA TYR A 670 40.33 2.43 40.72
C TYR A 670 40.00 3.80 40.05
N PRO A 671 39.69 3.82 38.74
CA PRO A 671 39.15 5.01 38.08
C PRO A 671 37.62 5.11 38.24
N LEU A 672 37.15 6.26 38.75
CA LEU A 672 35.81 6.76 38.45
C LEU A 672 35.80 7.32 37.02
N THR A 673 34.76 7.02 36.25
CA THR A 673 34.53 7.61 34.91
C THR A 673 33.10 8.13 34.78
N ASP A 674 32.72 9.05 35.65
CA ASP A 674 31.66 10.02 35.38
C ASP A 674 32.27 11.26 34.70
N PHE A 675 31.49 11.95 33.85
CA PHE A 675 31.87 13.15 33.07
C PHE A 675 33.09 12.95 32.13
N ILE A 676 32.90 12.78 30.82
CA ILE A 676 32.49 13.85 29.89
C ILE A 676 31.83 13.24 28.65
N PHE A 677 30.61 13.67 28.34
CA PHE A 677 30.19 14.09 26.99
C PHE A 677 28.81 14.71 27.07
N GLY A 678 28.78 16.03 27.19
CA GLY A 678 27.57 16.83 26.97
C GLY A 678 27.94 18.02 26.10
N ASN A 679 27.34 18.11 24.91
CA ASN A 679 26.39 19.18 24.68
C ASN A 679 25.36 18.80 23.59
N ASP A 680 24.25 19.54 23.60
CA ASP A 680 23.03 19.37 22.81
C ASP A 680 23.20 19.14 21.30
N LEU A 681 22.37 18.23 20.74
CA LEU A 681 21.69 18.44 19.45
C LEU A 681 20.60 17.38 19.16
N SER A 682 19.42 17.49 19.78
CA SER A 682 18.13 17.04 19.22
C SER A 682 16.96 17.35 20.15
N ASN A 683 16.29 18.49 19.94
CA ASN A 683 15.12 18.88 20.72
C ASN A 683 13.86 18.13 20.24
N THR A 684 13.36 17.17 21.01
CA THR A 684 11.99 16.62 20.84
C THR A 684 11.24 16.71 22.17
N HIS A 685 10.17 17.51 22.21
CA HIS A 685 9.43 17.77 23.45
C HIS A 685 8.54 16.59 23.86
N SER A 686 9.01 15.78 24.80
CA SER A 686 8.15 14.87 25.55
C SER A 686 7.34 15.65 26.60
N SER A 687 6.03 15.40 26.67
CA SER A 687 5.14 16.08 27.62
C SER A 687 5.15 15.37 28.97
N THR A 688 5.94 15.88 29.90
CA THR A 688 6.10 15.29 31.24
C THR A 688 4.85 15.45 32.10
N ILE A 689 4.21 14.33 32.43
CA ILE A 689 3.08 14.27 33.35
C ILE A 689 3.61 14.34 34.79
N PRO A 690 3.08 15.21 35.67
CA PRO A 690 3.58 15.34 37.04
C PRO A 690 3.38 14.06 37.87
N PRO A 691 4.33 13.73 38.77
CA PRO A 691 4.26 12.52 39.58
C PRO A 691 3.12 12.58 40.60
N MET A 692 2.42 11.45 40.80
CA MET A 692 1.24 11.34 41.64
C MET A 692 1.51 10.44 42.86
N ILE A 693 1.11 10.87 44.05
CA ILE A 693 1.12 10.00 45.23
C ILE A 693 -0.13 9.11 45.16
N ALA A 694 0.05 7.83 44.87
CA ALA A 694 -1.03 6.85 44.71
C ALA A 694 -1.54 6.31 46.05
N LEU A 695 -0.67 6.27 47.07
CA LEU A 695 -1.01 5.92 48.44
C LEU A 695 -0.05 6.63 49.40
N ASP A 696 -0.56 7.13 50.52
CA ASP A 696 0.25 7.52 51.68
C ASP A 696 -0.57 7.23 52.94
N ARG A 697 -0.32 6.08 53.57
CA ARG A 697 -1.06 5.60 54.76
C ARG A 697 -0.17 4.74 55.65
N ASN A 698 -0.28 4.93 56.96
CA ASN A 698 0.40 4.14 58.00
C ASN A 698 1.92 3.97 57.77
N GLY A 699 2.57 5.01 57.23
CA GLY A 699 4.01 5.03 56.90
C GLY A 699 4.41 4.35 55.59
N LEU A 700 3.47 3.70 54.88
CA LEU A 700 3.69 3.19 53.53
C LEU A 700 3.25 4.24 52.50
N ARG A 701 4.19 4.66 51.65
CA ARG A 701 3.96 5.64 50.58
C ARG A 701 4.27 5.01 49.22
N ILE A 702 3.38 5.23 48.26
CA ILE A 702 3.51 4.79 46.86
C ILE A 702 3.43 6.02 45.96
N LEU A 703 4.49 6.26 45.19
CA LEU A 703 4.61 7.32 44.20
C LEU A 703 4.55 6.70 42.79
N PHE A 704 3.69 7.23 41.93
CA PHE A 704 3.62 6.91 40.52
C PHE A 704 4.29 8.04 39.71
N THR A 705 5.27 7.69 38.89
CA THR A 705 5.72 8.54 37.77
C THR A 705 5.22 7.94 36.46
N PHE A 706 5.04 8.78 35.44
CA PHE A 706 4.35 8.40 34.20
C PHE A 706 5.21 8.68 32.98
N GLU A 707 5.39 7.66 32.15
CA GLU A 707 5.99 7.74 30.83
C GLU A 707 4.97 7.24 29.81
N ARG A 708 4.88 7.91 28.64
CA ARG A 708 3.87 7.59 27.64
C ARG A 708 4.51 7.41 26.27
N ASP A 709 4.48 6.18 25.79
CA ASP A 709 4.87 5.83 24.43
C ASP A 709 3.62 5.54 23.59
N GLY A 710 3.21 6.54 22.80
CA GLY A 710 2.03 6.48 21.92
C GLY A 710 0.72 6.09 22.62
N THR A 711 0.34 4.82 22.46
CA THR A 711 -0.90 4.19 22.97
C THR A 711 -0.71 3.41 24.27
N ILE A 712 0.52 3.27 24.77
CA ILE A 712 0.84 2.60 26.03
C ILE A 712 1.23 3.65 27.07
N LEU A 713 0.63 3.55 28.26
CA LEU A 713 1.04 4.31 29.43
C LEU A 713 1.87 3.40 30.33
N THR A 714 3.13 3.75 30.54
CA THR A 714 4.04 3.09 31.48
C THR A 714 4.03 3.88 32.79
N ILE A 715 3.61 3.24 33.88
CA ILE A 715 3.60 3.83 35.22
C ILE A 715 4.72 3.16 36.02
N HIS A 716 5.66 3.95 36.52
CA HIS A 716 6.70 3.49 37.42
C HIS A 716 6.23 3.73 38.86
N SER A 717 5.92 2.64 39.55
CA SER A 717 5.58 2.65 40.97
C SER A 717 6.85 2.57 41.81
N LYS A 718 7.06 3.57 42.68
CA LYS A 718 8.10 3.61 43.72
C LYS A 718 7.41 3.54 45.08
N THR A 719 7.70 2.50 45.86
CA THR A 719 7.12 2.28 47.19
C THR A 719 8.17 2.39 48.29
N THR A 720 7.89 3.19 49.31
CA THR A 720 8.78 3.47 50.45
C THR A 720 8.05 3.24 51.77
N ASN A 721 8.77 2.84 52.83
CA ASN A 721 8.20 2.52 54.14
C ASN A 721 8.97 3.24 55.26
N SER A 722 8.31 4.19 55.92
CA SER A 722 8.87 4.99 57.03
C SER A 722 8.66 4.37 58.41
N THR A 723 8.00 3.21 58.52
CA THR A 723 7.83 2.51 59.79
C THR A 723 9.13 1.85 60.27
N GLN A 724 9.15 1.47 61.56
CA GLN A 724 10.31 0.84 62.21
C GLN A 724 10.48 -0.66 61.87
N TYR A 725 9.54 -1.26 61.13
CA TYR A 725 9.55 -2.69 60.81
C TYR A 725 9.50 -2.91 59.29
N PRO A 726 10.23 -3.91 58.74
CA PRO A 726 10.18 -4.23 57.32
C PRO A 726 8.85 -4.93 56.97
N ILE A 727 8.25 -4.53 55.86
CA ILE A 727 6.99 -5.12 55.37
C ILE A 727 7.35 -6.26 54.41
N THR A 728 7.05 -7.51 54.79
CA THR A 728 7.35 -8.70 53.98
C THR A 728 6.13 -9.17 53.18
N ASN A 729 6.37 -9.91 52.09
CA ASN A 729 5.34 -10.39 51.16
C ASN A 729 4.48 -9.27 50.55
N PHE A 730 5.10 -8.15 50.18
CA PHE A 730 4.44 -7.06 49.48
C PHE A 730 3.94 -7.51 48.10
N ILE A 731 2.63 -7.44 47.87
CA ILE A 731 1.98 -7.79 46.60
C ILE A 731 1.04 -6.64 46.20
N PHE A 732 1.46 -5.84 45.24
CA PHE A 732 0.60 -4.85 44.61
C PHE A 732 -0.43 -5.53 43.68
N LYS A 733 -1.69 -5.12 43.77
CA LYS A 733 -2.77 -5.59 42.88
C LYS A 733 -3.55 -4.38 42.37
N ALA A 734 -3.70 -4.28 41.06
CA ALA A 734 -4.54 -3.29 40.40
C ALA A 734 -5.64 -3.97 39.58
N ALA A 735 -6.77 -3.29 39.41
CA ALA A 735 -7.87 -3.71 38.56
C ALA A 735 -8.22 -2.55 37.60
N VAL A 736 -8.48 -2.88 36.34
CA VAL A 736 -8.89 -1.93 35.30
C VAL A 736 -10.22 -2.35 34.68
N PRO A 737 -11.00 -1.44 34.08
CA PRO A 737 -12.17 -1.81 33.29
C PRO A 737 -11.79 -2.75 32.13
N LYS A 738 -12.71 -3.63 31.73
CA LYS A 738 -12.50 -4.64 30.65
C LYS A 738 -12.11 -4.07 29.27
N THR A 739 -12.12 -2.75 29.09
CA THR A 739 -11.65 -2.06 27.89
C THR A 739 -10.13 -1.89 27.83
N PHE A 740 -9.44 -1.94 28.97
CA PHE A 740 -7.99 -1.81 29.08
C PHE A 740 -7.36 -3.16 29.41
N VAL A 741 -6.12 -3.36 28.93
CA VAL A 741 -5.24 -4.44 29.39
C VAL A 741 -4.18 -3.81 30.28
N ILE A 742 -4.00 -4.40 31.46
CA ILE A 742 -2.95 -4.04 32.41
C ILE A 742 -1.94 -5.17 32.51
N GLU A 743 -0.67 -4.84 32.31
CA GLU A 743 0.46 -5.73 32.52
C GLU A 743 1.22 -5.24 33.76
N LEU A 744 1.20 -6.06 34.81
CA LEU A 744 1.96 -5.82 36.04
C LEU A 744 3.28 -6.58 35.94
N HIS A 745 4.39 -5.89 35.68
CA HIS A 745 5.71 -6.49 35.79
C HIS A 745 5.99 -6.83 37.26
N PRO A 746 6.79 -7.87 37.57
CA PRO A 746 7.14 -8.20 38.95
C PRO A 746 7.91 -7.03 39.62
N PRO A 747 7.69 -6.77 40.92
CA PRO A 747 8.49 -5.80 41.67
C PRO A 747 9.93 -6.29 41.84
N ASN A 748 10.88 -5.36 41.99
CA ASN A 748 12.30 -5.68 42.25
C ASN A 748 12.56 -6.41 43.59
N SER A 749 11.62 -6.35 44.54
CA SER A 749 11.67 -7.02 45.84
C SER A 749 10.26 -7.39 46.30
N THR A 750 10.15 -8.39 47.18
CA THR A 750 8.93 -8.72 47.94
C THR A 750 8.95 -8.19 49.37
N THR A 751 10.00 -7.48 49.77
CA THR A 751 10.17 -6.88 51.10
C THR A 751 10.46 -5.38 51.00
N VAL A 752 9.67 -4.56 51.71
CA VAL A 752 9.90 -3.10 51.84
C VAL A 752 10.74 -2.87 53.10
N PRO A 753 11.97 -2.34 53.02
CA PRO A 753 12.80 -2.07 54.19
C PRO A 753 12.16 -1.08 55.18
N ALA A 754 12.61 -1.08 56.43
CA ALA A 754 12.21 -0.09 57.44
C ALA A 754 12.91 1.26 57.21
N HIS A 755 12.44 2.33 57.85
CA HIS A 755 13.11 3.64 57.93
C HIS A 755 13.48 4.29 56.57
N ASN A 756 12.71 4.01 55.50
CA ASN A 756 13.01 4.40 54.11
C ASN A 756 14.40 3.94 53.61
N SER A 757 14.97 2.87 54.18
CA SER A 757 16.32 2.37 53.83
C SER A 757 16.41 1.65 52.46
N GLY A 758 15.31 1.60 51.70
CA GLY A 758 15.30 1.13 50.32
C GLY A 758 13.92 1.28 49.67
N ASP A 759 13.91 1.32 48.33
CA ASP A 759 12.73 1.51 47.49
C ASP A 759 12.33 0.20 46.78
N ILE A 760 11.04 -0.13 46.78
CA ILE A 760 10.51 -1.10 45.82
C ILE A 760 10.11 -0.36 44.53
N TYR A 761 10.62 -0.83 43.40
CA TYR A 761 10.23 -0.38 42.07
C TYR A 761 9.41 -1.46 41.36
N GLN A 762 8.30 -1.05 40.73
CA GLN A 762 7.47 -1.92 39.90
C GLN A 762 6.96 -1.15 38.67
N ILE A 763 7.02 -1.77 37.49
CA ILE A 763 6.52 -1.18 36.24
C ILE A 763 5.12 -1.72 35.96
N ILE A 764 4.19 -0.81 35.68
CA ILE A 764 2.79 -1.10 35.37
C ILE A 764 2.53 -0.54 33.97
N LYS A 765 2.35 -1.41 32.96
CA LYS A 765 1.95 -0.96 31.62
C LYS A 765 0.43 -1.05 31.49
N ILE A 766 -0.18 0.01 30.99
CA ILE A 766 -1.60 0.05 30.66
C ILE A 766 -1.73 0.32 29.16
N SER A 767 -2.34 -0.62 28.44
CA SER A 767 -2.63 -0.49 27.01
C SER A 767 -4.14 -0.52 26.76
N ASN A 768 -4.58 0.14 25.69
CA ASN A 768 -5.96 0.07 25.23
C ASN A 768 -6.04 -0.70 23.89
N PRO A 769 -6.22 -2.05 23.92
CA PRO A 769 -6.39 -2.85 22.70
C PRO A 769 -7.72 -2.57 22.00
N HIS A 770 -8.63 -1.84 22.63
CA HIS A 770 -9.82 -1.26 22.02
C HIS A 770 -9.62 0.24 21.80
N GLN A 771 -8.53 0.59 21.09
CA GLN A 771 -8.33 1.91 20.52
C GLN A 771 -9.63 2.35 19.85
N GLU A 772 -10.22 3.42 20.39
CA GLU A 772 -11.63 3.73 20.18
C GLU A 772 -11.95 3.86 18.69
N LYS A 773 -13.01 3.18 18.23
CA LYS A 773 -13.46 3.21 16.84
C LYS A 773 -14.22 4.51 16.52
N LEU A 774 -13.59 5.66 16.80
CA LEU A 774 -14.05 6.99 16.44
C LEU A 774 -14.11 7.09 14.90
N ARG A 775 -15.32 7.14 14.34
CA ARG A 775 -15.54 7.12 12.89
C ARG A 775 -15.58 8.56 12.36
N GLY A 776 -14.57 8.91 11.55
CA GLY A 776 -14.42 10.26 10.98
C GLY A 776 -15.49 10.66 9.96
N GLY A 777 -15.57 11.96 9.65
CA GLY A 777 -16.67 12.64 8.95
C GLY A 777 -16.90 12.29 7.47
N ARG A 778 -16.28 11.23 6.95
CA ARG A 778 -16.43 10.75 5.55
C ARG A 778 -17.64 9.82 5.34
N GLY A 779 -18.62 9.83 6.25
CA GLY A 779 -19.85 9.04 6.12
C GLY A 779 -20.83 9.59 5.07
N PHE A 780 -21.87 8.82 4.74
CA PHE A 780 -22.91 9.12 3.74
C PHE A 780 -23.41 10.59 3.76
N ILE A 781 -23.84 11.07 4.93
CA ILE A 781 -24.32 12.46 5.10
C ILE A 781 -23.16 13.46 5.05
N GLY A 782 -22.01 13.13 5.62
CA GLY A 782 -20.83 14.00 5.62
C GLY A 782 -20.26 14.27 4.22
N GLN A 783 -20.28 13.28 3.32
CA GLN A 783 -19.83 13.48 1.93
C GLN A 783 -20.71 14.49 1.19
N ARG A 784 -22.04 14.35 1.25
CA ARG A 784 -22.98 15.28 0.60
C ARG A 784 -22.98 16.66 1.28
N LEU A 785 -22.80 16.73 2.60
CA LEU A 785 -22.65 18.00 3.32
C LEU A 785 -21.37 18.76 2.89
N VAL A 786 -20.22 18.09 2.80
CA VAL A 786 -18.97 18.72 2.31
C VAL A 786 -19.12 19.23 0.88
N GLN A 787 -19.83 18.48 0.02
CA GLN A 787 -20.14 18.91 -1.33
C GLN A 787 -21.03 20.18 -1.33
N LEU A 788 -22.17 20.17 -0.63
CA LEU A 788 -23.09 21.30 -0.54
C LEU A 788 -22.48 22.55 0.11
N LEU A 789 -21.56 22.37 1.07
CA LEU A 789 -20.78 23.47 1.65
C LEU A 789 -19.85 24.11 0.61
N ARG A 790 -19.14 23.30 -0.20
CA ARG A 790 -18.28 23.81 -1.28
C ARG A 790 -19.10 24.48 -2.39
N GLU A 791 -20.23 23.89 -2.77
CA GLU A 791 -21.20 24.48 -3.72
C GLU A 791 -21.71 25.85 -3.23
N LYS A 792 -21.91 26.03 -1.92
CA LYS A 792 -22.24 27.31 -1.27
C LYS A 792 -21.03 28.20 -0.91
N GLY A 793 -19.85 27.94 -1.48
CA GLY A 793 -18.67 28.80 -1.35
C GLY A 793 -17.87 28.68 -0.04
N PHE A 794 -18.16 27.70 0.82
CA PHE A 794 -17.35 27.46 2.02
C PHE A 794 -16.03 26.77 1.64
N GLN A 795 -14.97 27.56 1.42
CA GLN A 795 -13.66 27.07 0.96
C GLN A 795 -12.88 26.30 2.05
N ASN A 796 -12.89 26.77 3.30
CA ASN A 796 -12.08 26.22 4.41
C ASN A 796 -12.79 25.07 5.17
N VAL A 797 -13.30 24.06 4.46
CA VAL A 797 -13.94 22.88 5.09
C VAL A 797 -12.89 21.81 5.38
N TRP A 798 -12.78 21.41 6.65
CA TRP A 798 -11.86 20.38 7.15
C TRP A 798 -12.62 19.10 7.53
N ILE A 799 -12.01 17.93 7.29
CA ILE A 799 -12.61 16.62 7.57
C ILE A 799 -11.76 15.86 8.58
N VAL A 800 -12.32 15.53 9.74
CA VAL A 800 -11.64 14.68 10.74
C VAL A 800 -11.72 13.20 10.32
N SER A 801 -10.60 12.50 10.37
CA SER A 801 -10.36 11.14 9.88
C SER A 801 -9.57 10.29 10.88
N ARG A 802 -9.39 9.00 10.57
CA ARG A 802 -8.50 8.06 11.28
C ARG A 802 -7.13 7.87 10.60
N LYS A 803 -6.97 8.41 9.39
CA LYS A 803 -5.73 8.40 8.61
C LYS A 803 -5.65 9.66 7.76
N SER A 804 -4.44 10.17 7.56
CA SER A 804 -4.16 11.03 6.41
C SER A 804 -4.34 10.26 5.11
N ASP A 805 -4.67 10.98 4.04
CA ASP A 805 -5.16 10.46 2.76
C ASP A 805 -4.55 11.26 1.59
N GLY A 806 -3.43 11.94 1.83
CA GLY A 806 -2.75 12.85 0.89
C GLY A 806 -3.50 14.14 0.53
N LYS A 807 -4.82 14.20 0.77
CA LYS A 807 -5.71 15.29 0.33
C LYS A 807 -5.87 16.34 1.43
N GLY A 808 -5.33 17.54 1.17
CA GLY A 808 -4.85 18.55 2.13
C GLY A 808 -5.81 19.16 3.17
N ASN A 809 -7.08 18.77 3.22
CA ASN A 809 -8.06 19.24 4.22
C ASN A 809 -8.50 18.12 5.18
N THR A 810 -7.61 17.18 5.52
CA THR A 810 -7.91 16.04 6.40
C THR A 810 -7.10 16.13 7.71
N LEU A 811 -7.77 16.17 8.85
CA LEU A 811 -7.17 16.14 10.20
C LEU A 811 -7.30 14.72 10.79
N ILE A 812 -6.36 14.27 11.62
CA ILE A 812 -6.44 12.97 12.30
C ILE A 812 -6.95 13.16 13.74
N TRP A 813 -7.77 12.22 14.21
CA TRP A 813 -8.25 12.20 15.61
C TRP A 813 -7.14 12.19 16.66
N ASP A 814 -5.95 11.73 16.33
CA ASP A 814 -4.82 11.66 17.25
C ASP A 814 -4.01 12.98 17.29
N ASP A 815 -4.06 13.80 16.22
CA ASP A 815 -3.59 15.19 16.23
C ASP A 815 -4.47 16.04 17.17
N ILE A 816 -5.79 15.84 17.05
CA ILE A 816 -6.80 16.47 17.92
C ILE A 816 -6.58 16.09 19.39
N ARG A 817 -6.29 14.81 19.69
CA ARG A 817 -6.10 14.30 21.06
C ARG A 817 -4.73 14.55 21.65
N SER A 818 -3.70 14.80 20.83
CA SER A 818 -2.37 15.23 21.30
C SER A 818 -2.29 16.74 21.53
N GLY A 819 -3.28 17.52 21.07
CA GLY A 819 -3.28 18.98 21.17
C GLY A 819 -2.26 19.66 20.26
N SER A 820 -1.69 18.92 19.29
CA SER A 820 -0.71 19.42 18.32
C SER A 820 -1.31 20.40 17.30
N ILE A 821 -2.64 20.47 17.22
CA ILE A 821 -3.37 21.53 16.49
C ILE A 821 -3.34 22.85 17.30
N GLN A 822 -2.14 23.39 17.48
CA GLN A 822 -1.94 24.81 17.79
C GLN A 822 -1.62 25.56 16.50
N SER A 823 -2.15 26.78 16.37
CA SER A 823 -1.74 27.76 15.34
C SER A 823 -1.82 27.31 13.86
N SER A 824 -3.02 26.93 13.38
CA SER A 824 -3.34 26.92 11.94
C SER A 824 -4.32 28.03 11.52
N ALA A 825 -3.98 29.26 11.96
CA ALA A 825 -4.28 30.55 11.33
C ALA A 825 -5.73 30.98 10.97
N LYS A 826 -6.80 30.23 11.27
CA LYS A 826 -8.19 30.68 11.01
C LYS A 826 -9.19 30.27 12.11
N PRO A 827 -10.15 31.15 12.50
CA PRO A 827 -11.16 30.85 13.51
C PRO A 827 -12.14 29.75 13.06
N ILE A 828 -12.41 28.80 13.95
CA ILE A 828 -13.34 27.69 13.70
C ILE A 828 -14.78 28.18 13.89
N LYS A 829 -15.48 28.54 12.82
CA LYS A 829 -16.86 29.07 12.92
C LYS A 829 -17.87 28.07 13.47
N ALA A 830 -17.82 26.80 13.06
CA ALA A 830 -18.78 25.78 13.46
C ALA A 830 -18.17 24.37 13.43
N ILE A 831 -18.68 23.48 14.29
CA ILE A 831 -18.33 22.05 14.31
C ILE A 831 -19.61 21.23 14.10
N VAL A 832 -19.54 20.18 13.27
CA VAL A 832 -20.67 19.31 12.94
C VAL A 832 -20.30 17.85 13.21
N ASN A 833 -20.89 17.27 14.26
CA ASN A 833 -20.68 15.88 14.66
C ASN A 833 -21.68 14.95 13.95
N LEU A 834 -21.19 14.27 12.90
CA LEU A 834 -21.92 13.24 12.14
C LEU A 834 -21.37 11.82 12.41
N ALA A 835 -20.63 11.61 13.51
CA ALA A 835 -19.95 10.35 13.78
C ALA A 835 -20.90 9.26 14.31
N GLY A 836 -20.66 8.02 13.86
CA GLY A 836 -21.36 6.84 14.36
C GLY A 836 -21.21 5.61 13.46
N ALA A 837 -21.30 4.42 14.05
CA ALA A 837 -21.44 3.17 13.30
C ALA A 837 -22.86 3.08 12.67
N PRO A 838 -23.01 2.65 11.40
CA PRO A 838 -24.29 2.58 10.71
C PRO A 838 -25.17 1.44 11.27
N LEU A 839 -26.32 1.78 11.84
CA LEU A 839 -27.21 0.81 12.52
C LEU A 839 -27.71 -0.31 11.60
N LEU A 840 -28.00 0.04 10.33
CA LEU A 840 -28.41 -0.89 9.28
C LEU A 840 -27.17 -1.41 8.53
N SER A 841 -26.47 -2.38 9.13
CA SER A 841 -25.35 -3.07 8.48
C SER A 841 -25.48 -4.59 8.57
N PHE A 842 -24.88 -5.31 7.61
CA PHE A 842 -24.91 -6.78 7.53
C PHE A 842 -24.16 -7.49 8.68
N GLN A 843 -23.53 -6.76 9.61
CA GLN A 843 -22.92 -7.35 10.80
C GLN A 843 -23.99 -7.78 11.81
N ARG A 844 -23.85 -8.96 12.41
CA ARG A 844 -24.78 -9.49 13.43
C ARG A 844 -24.82 -8.60 14.66
N TRP A 845 -26.00 -8.48 15.28
CA TRP A 845 -26.24 -7.69 16.48
C TRP A 845 -25.73 -8.40 17.74
N THR A 846 -24.43 -8.31 17.98
CA THR A 846 -23.77 -8.82 19.21
C THR A 846 -23.55 -7.68 20.22
N ASP A 847 -23.34 -7.99 21.50
CA ASP A 847 -23.10 -6.96 22.51
C ASP A 847 -21.79 -6.19 22.27
N ALA A 848 -20.79 -6.82 21.64
CA ALA A 848 -19.60 -6.13 21.14
C ALA A 848 -19.95 -5.07 20.06
N TYR A 849 -20.94 -5.33 19.22
CA TYR A 849 -21.43 -4.37 18.24
C TYR A 849 -22.34 -3.29 18.86
N LYS A 850 -23.17 -3.64 19.86
CA LYS A 850 -23.90 -2.66 20.69
C LYS A 850 -22.92 -1.67 21.33
N ASN A 851 -21.80 -2.16 21.87
CA ASN A 851 -20.75 -1.35 22.44
C ASN A 851 -20.05 -0.47 21.38
N GLU A 852 -19.73 -0.98 20.19
CA GLU A 852 -19.19 -0.15 19.10
C GLU A 852 -20.19 0.96 18.67
N VAL A 853 -21.49 0.65 18.65
CA VAL A 853 -22.57 1.59 18.33
C VAL A 853 -22.68 2.71 19.38
N ILE A 854 -22.46 2.40 20.66
CA ILE A 854 -22.37 3.36 21.77
C ILE A 854 -21.10 4.21 21.64
N GLN A 855 -19.92 3.58 21.62
CA GLN A 855 -18.62 4.25 21.62
C GLN A 855 -18.45 5.21 20.44
N SER A 856 -18.82 4.78 19.24
CA SER A 856 -18.72 5.60 18.03
C SER A 856 -19.63 6.84 18.02
N ARG A 857 -20.52 6.99 19.00
CA ARG A 857 -21.42 8.14 19.20
C ARG A 857 -21.08 8.93 20.45
N ILE A 858 -21.21 8.29 21.62
CA ILE A 858 -21.09 8.94 22.92
C ILE A 858 -19.65 9.42 23.14
N ASP A 859 -18.67 8.55 22.94
CA ASP A 859 -17.27 8.87 23.23
C ASP A 859 -16.66 9.79 22.16
N THR A 860 -17.10 9.68 20.90
CA THR A 860 -16.80 10.71 19.87
C THR A 860 -17.38 12.07 20.24
N THR A 861 -18.56 12.13 20.86
CA THR A 861 -19.19 13.39 21.28
C THR A 861 -18.43 14.00 22.47
N LYS A 862 -17.99 13.19 23.44
CA LYS A 862 -17.09 13.63 24.52
C LYS A 862 -15.77 14.17 23.96
N ALA A 863 -15.12 13.45 23.04
CA ALA A 863 -13.89 13.92 22.40
C ALA A 863 -14.06 15.28 21.68
N CYS A 864 -15.23 15.51 21.07
CA CYS A 864 -15.60 16.83 20.54
C CYS A 864 -15.77 17.90 21.63
N VAL A 865 -16.43 17.58 22.76
CA VAL A 865 -16.58 18.48 23.92
C VAL A 865 -15.19 18.87 24.47
N ASP A 866 -14.33 17.87 24.66
CA ASP A 866 -13.01 18.04 25.25
C ASP A 866 -12.08 18.86 24.32
N PHE A 867 -12.20 18.68 23.00
CA PHE A 867 -11.57 19.56 22.01
C PHE A 867 -12.08 21.00 22.09
N VAL A 868 -13.40 21.23 22.18
CA VAL A 868 -13.91 22.61 22.36
C VAL A 868 -13.50 23.21 23.72
N ARG A 869 -13.28 22.39 24.75
CA ARG A 869 -12.72 22.83 26.05
C ARG A 869 -11.22 23.19 25.95
N SER A 870 -10.45 22.61 25.03
CA SER A 870 -9.03 22.94 24.86
C SER A 870 -8.79 24.25 24.08
N LEU A 871 -9.76 24.71 23.30
CA LEU A 871 -9.73 25.99 22.57
C LEU A 871 -9.86 27.20 23.52
N LYS A 872 -8.74 27.66 24.07
CA LYS A 872 -8.70 28.73 25.09
C LYS A 872 -9.18 30.11 24.60
N ASN A 873 -8.82 30.51 23.38
CA ASN A 873 -8.97 31.90 22.93
C ASN A 873 -10.09 32.12 21.89
N GLU A 874 -10.44 31.11 21.08
CA GLU A 874 -11.51 31.18 20.08
C GLU A 874 -12.40 29.94 20.14
N LYS A 875 -13.61 30.09 20.71
CA LYS A 875 -14.63 29.03 20.72
C LYS A 875 -15.55 29.14 19.49
N PRO A 876 -16.06 28.02 18.95
CA PRO A 876 -16.93 28.04 17.78
C PRO A 876 -18.30 28.68 18.05
N GLU A 877 -18.89 29.34 17.03
CA GLU A 877 -20.23 29.94 17.12
C GLU A 877 -21.38 28.92 17.15
N LEU A 878 -21.10 27.66 16.81
CA LEU A 878 -22.09 26.59 16.70
C LEU A 878 -21.44 25.21 16.84
N PHE A 879 -22.11 24.34 17.60
CA PHE A 879 -21.95 22.90 17.56
C PHE A 879 -23.26 22.23 17.12
N VAL A 880 -23.21 21.45 16.04
CA VAL A 880 -24.31 20.61 15.59
C VAL A 880 -24.03 19.15 15.94
N SER A 881 -24.95 18.48 16.62
CA SER A 881 -24.91 17.03 16.85
C SER A 881 -26.11 16.36 16.20
N MET A 882 -25.91 15.16 15.64
CA MET A 882 -27.00 14.35 15.12
C MET A 882 -27.50 13.37 16.19
N SER A 883 -28.79 13.07 16.15
CA SER A 883 -29.52 12.12 17.03
C SER A 883 -30.59 11.40 16.20
N GLY A 884 -31.37 10.50 16.79
CA GLY A 884 -32.42 9.74 16.11
C GLY A 884 -33.81 9.97 16.67
N VAL A 885 -34.84 9.91 15.82
CA VAL A 885 -36.26 9.89 16.25
C VAL A 885 -36.62 8.69 17.15
N SER A 886 -35.74 7.69 17.27
CA SER A 886 -35.82 6.62 18.27
C SER A 886 -35.78 7.12 19.72
N TYR A 887 -35.54 8.40 19.97
CA TYR A 887 -35.81 9.02 21.28
C TYR A 887 -37.30 8.89 21.67
N TYR A 888 -38.23 9.03 20.72
CA TYR A 888 -39.67 8.93 20.96
C TYR A 888 -40.15 7.47 20.92
N LYS A 889 -41.12 7.11 21.77
CA LYS A 889 -41.67 5.75 21.84
C LYS A 889 -42.60 5.47 20.63
N PRO A 890 -42.44 4.35 19.90
CA PRO A 890 -43.37 3.93 18.86
C PRO A 890 -44.82 3.87 19.36
N ASP A 891 -45.69 4.56 18.63
CA ASP A 891 -47.12 4.69 18.90
C ASP A 891 -47.82 5.03 17.57
N PRO A 892 -48.84 4.27 17.13
CA PRO A 892 -49.52 4.51 15.86
C PRO A 892 -50.52 5.69 15.91
N VAL A 893 -50.91 6.15 17.11
CA VAL A 893 -51.88 7.24 17.30
C VAL A 893 -51.18 8.52 17.71
N LYS A 894 -50.30 8.47 18.72
CA LYS A 894 -49.69 9.65 19.34
C LYS A 894 -48.67 10.35 18.44
N GLU A 895 -48.85 11.65 18.27
CA GLU A 895 -47.91 12.54 17.61
C GLU A 895 -46.82 13.05 18.58
N TYR A 896 -45.62 13.23 18.06
CA TYR A 896 -44.44 13.70 18.79
C TYR A 896 -43.85 14.96 18.14
N THR A 897 -43.58 15.95 18.98
CA THR A 897 -42.87 17.20 18.65
C THR A 897 -41.56 17.28 19.46
N GLU A 898 -40.70 18.25 19.15
CA GLU A 898 -39.40 18.43 19.80
C GLU A 898 -39.47 18.56 21.34
N THR A 899 -40.58 19.10 21.86
CA THR A 899 -40.88 19.25 23.29
C THR A 899 -41.39 17.97 23.97
N SER A 900 -41.64 16.90 23.21
CA SER A 900 -42.23 15.66 23.72
C SER A 900 -41.19 14.79 24.46
N GLN A 901 -41.53 14.34 25.67
CA GLN A 901 -40.65 13.50 26.49
C GLN A 901 -40.47 12.08 25.92
N GLY A 902 -39.28 11.51 26.14
CA GLY A 902 -38.89 10.18 25.68
C GLY A 902 -37.53 9.75 26.24
N GLY A 903 -36.82 8.85 25.55
CA GLY A 903 -35.42 8.54 25.84
C GLY A 903 -35.14 7.38 26.81
N ASP A 904 -36.14 6.67 27.31
CA ASP A 904 -35.92 5.43 28.09
C ASP A 904 -37.06 4.41 27.94
N TYR A 905 -37.03 3.62 26.86
CA TYR A 905 -37.92 2.45 26.72
C TYR A 905 -37.20 1.23 26.13
N ASP A 906 -36.31 1.44 25.16
CA ASP A 906 -35.49 0.41 24.49
C ASP A 906 -34.00 0.77 24.48
N PHE A 907 -33.18 0.02 23.73
CA PHE A 907 -31.75 0.32 23.56
C PHE A 907 -31.49 1.63 22.80
N LEU A 908 -32.31 1.97 21.80
CA LEU A 908 -32.03 3.07 20.86
C LEU A 908 -32.52 4.44 21.38
N SER A 909 -33.54 4.44 22.23
CA SER A 909 -34.01 5.60 23.00
C SER A 909 -33.02 5.97 24.10
N ARG A 910 -32.52 4.99 24.87
CA ARG A 910 -31.42 5.20 25.82
C ARG A 910 -30.16 5.69 25.11
N LEU A 911 -29.78 5.05 23.99
CA LEU A 911 -28.65 5.53 23.16
C LEU A 911 -28.86 6.97 22.68
N ALA A 912 -30.05 7.35 22.21
CA ALA A 912 -30.34 8.71 21.76
C ALA A 912 -30.25 9.71 22.92
N ARG A 913 -30.88 9.42 24.07
CA ARG A 913 -30.82 10.25 25.27
C ARG A 913 -29.39 10.43 25.76
N ASP A 914 -28.62 9.35 25.86
CA ASP A 914 -27.27 9.37 26.42
C ASP A 914 -26.26 10.01 25.43
N TRP A 915 -26.53 9.97 24.12
CA TRP A 915 -25.81 10.71 23.08
C TRP A 915 -26.13 12.21 23.10
N GLU A 916 -27.41 12.59 23.24
CA GLU A 916 -27.82 13.98 23.40
C GLU A 916 -27.23 14.58 24.68
N LYS A 917 -27.24 13.82 25.78
CA LYS A 917 -26.62 14.20 27.06
C LYS A 917 -25.10 14.37 26.94
N ALA A 918 -24.42 13.56 26.14
CA ALA A 918 -22.97 13.72 25.91
C ALA A 918 -22.60 15.07 25.24
N SER A 919 -23.55 15.78 24.63
CA SER A 919 -23.36 17.12 24.05
C SER A 919 -23.71 18.28 24.99
N GLU A 920 -24.29 18.01 26.16
CA GLU A 920 -24.81 19.01 27.11
C GLU A 920 -23.76 20.03 27.60
N PRO A 921 -22.50 19.64 27.94
CA PRO A 921 -21.46 20.58 28.40
C PRO A 921 -21.11 21.72 27.42
N ILE A 922 -21.47 21.58 26.14
CA ILE A 922 -21.18 22.59 25.11
C ILE A 922 -22.01 23.86 25.34
N GLU A 923 -23.24 23.68 25.84
CA GLU A 923 -24.20 24.74 26.12
C GLU A 923 -24.03 25.26 27.56
N THR A 924 -23.80 24.38 28.53
CA THR A 924 -23.66 24.76 29.96
C THR A 924 -22.28 25.29 30.33
N ASP A 925 -21.21 24.60 29.95
CA ASP A 925 -19.85 24.87 30.45
C ASP A 925 -19.06 25.74 29.46
N LEU A 926 -19.35 25.59 28.16
CA LEU A 926 -18.55 26.18 27.09
C LEU A 926 -19.19 27.42 26.45
N ASN A 927 -20.49 27.66 26.67
CA ASN A 927 -21.27 28.76 26.10
C ASN A 927 -21.20 28.82 24.55
N THR A 928 -21.14 27.66 23.90
CA THR A 928 -21.25 27.51 22.45
C THR A 928 -22.69 27.15 22.10
N ARG A 929 -23.26 27.77 21.06
CA ARG A 929 -24.61 27.48 20.59
C ARG A 929 -24.73 26.01 20.20
N ARG A 930 -25.65 25.27 20.82
CA ARG A 930 -25.90 23.85 20.53
C ARG A 930 -27.15 23.68 19.67
N VAL A 931 -27.05 22.81 18.67
CA VAL A 931 -28.19 22.34 17.85
C VAL A 931 -28.15 20.81 17.77
N ILE A 932 -29.27 20.16 18.07
CA ILE A 932 -29.44 18.70 18.02
C ILE A 932 -30.45 18.36 16.94
N LEU A 933 -30.04 17.58 15.94
CA LEU A 933 -30.91 17.13 14.85
C LEU A 933 -31.37 15.69 15.09
N ARG A 934 -32.61 15.50 15.55
CA ARG A 934 -33.25 14.17 15.66
C ARG A 934 -33.70 13.72 14.26
N THR A 935 -32.85 12.98 13.55
CA THR A 935 -33.14 12.55 12.16
C THR A 935 -34.08 11.37 12.10
N GLY A 936 -35.00 11.41 11.13
CA GLY A 936 -35.73 10.25 10.62
C GLY A 936 -34.86 9.35 9.73
N ALA A 937 -35.49 8.44 8.99
CA ALA A 937 -34.83 7.62 7.97
C ALA A 937 -34.34 8.51 6.82
N VAL A 938 -33.02 8.73 6.74
CA VAL A 938 -32.40 9.56 5.71
C VAL A 938 -32.36 8.82 4.37
N LEU A 939 -33.09 9.33 3.38
CA LEU A 939 -33.21 8.78 2.04
C LEU A 939 -32.25 9.50 1.08
N GLY A 940 -31.42 8.76 0.35
CA GLY A 940 -30.53 9.31 -0.67
C GLY A 940 -30.06 8.21 -1.63
N SER A 941 -29.82 8.55 -2.89
CA SER A 941 -29.50 7.60 -3.97
C SER A 941 -28.10 6.97 -3.84
N SER A 942 -27.14 7.67 -3.24
CA SER A 942 -25.75 7.24 -3.09
C SER A 942 -25.46 6.33 -1.88
N GLY A 943 -26.49 5.83 -1.18
CA GLY A 943 -26.29 4.95 -0.02
C GLY A 943 -27.49 4.87 0.94
N GLY A 944 -27.19 4.79 2.24
CA GLY A 944 -28.20 4.70 3.29
C GLY A 944 -29.11 3.48 3.14
N MET A 945 -30.38 3.62 3.54
CA MET A 945 -31.39 2.55 3.47
C MET A 945 -31.82 2.24 2.02
N ILE A 946 -31.82 3.24 1.14
CA ILE A 946 -32.21 3.08 -0.27
C ILE A 946 -31.25 2.13 -0.99
N GLY A 947 -29.94 2.21 -0.70
CA GLY A 947 -28.94 1.33 -1.31
C GLY A 947 -29.13 -0.17 -1.06
N SER A 948 -29.78 -0.57 0.05
CA SER A 948 -30.12 -1.99 0.29
C SER A 948 -31.50 -2.38 -0.24
N MET A 949 -32.44 -1.43 -0.36
CA MET A 949 -33.80 -1.68 -0.87
C MET A 949 -33.90 -1.58 -2.40
N TYR A 950 -32.96 -0.89 -3.08
CA TYR A 950 -33.02 -0.62 -4.51
C TYR A 950 -33.23 -1.88 -5.36
N TRP A 951 -32.42 -2.92 -5.17
CA TRP A 951 -32.46 -4.13 -6.00
C TRP A 951 -33.80 -4.90 -5.90
N PRO A 952 -34.34 -5.21 -4.70
CA PRO A 952 -35.69 -5.77 -4.58
C PRO A 952 -36.77 -4.97 -5.33
N PHE A 953 -36.79 -3.64 -5.19
CA PHE A 953 -37.77 -2.80 -5.87
C PHE A 953 -37.55 -2.75 -7.39
N PHE A 954 -36.29 -2.69 -7.86
CA PHE A 954 -35.93 -2.73 -9.28
C PHE A 954 -36.39 -4.02 -9.98
N PHE A 955 -36.27 -5.17 -9.31
CA PHE A 955 -36.77 -6.46 -9.80
C PHE A 955 -38.28 -6.66 -9.60
N GLY A 956 -39.00 -5.71 -8.98
CA GLY A 956 -40.44 -5.81 -8.74
C GLY A 956 -40.84 -6.79 -7.63
N VAL A 957 -39.90 -7.18 -6.76
CA VAL A 957 -40.12 -8.07 -5.61
C VAL A 957 -40.07 -7.33 -4.26
N GLY A 958 -39.85 -6.01 -4.28
CA GLY A 958 -39.94 -5.13 -3.12
C GLY A 958 -41.39 -4.78 -2.78
N GLY A 959 -41.64 -4.48 -1.50
CA GLY A 959 -42.95 -4.12 -0.98
C GLY A 959 -42.89 -3.72 0.49
N PRO A 960 -44.05 -3.43 1.12
CA PRO A 960 -44.11 -2.91 2.49
C PRO A 960 -43.60 -3.90 3.54
N ILE A 961 -43.06 -3.38 4.63
CA ILE A 961 -42.53 -4.18 5.74
C ILE A 961 -43.63 -4.41 6.78
N GLY A 962 -43.85 -5.66 7.20
CA GLY A 962 -44.88 -6.01 8.18
C GLY A 962 -46.28 -5.69 7.68
N SER A 963 -47.08 -4.98 8.49
CA SER A 963 -48.41 -4.51 8.08
C SER A 963 -48.37 -3.37 7.04
N GLY A 964 -47.24 -2.65 6.95
CA GLY A 964 -47.08 -1.42 6.17
C GLY A 964 -47.82 -0.20 6.74
N GLN A 965 -48.61 -0.35 7.80
CA GLN A 965 -49.38 0.75 8.42
C GLN A 965 -48.55 1.54 9.45
N GLN A 966 -47.34 1.10 9.79
CA GLN A 966 -46.48 1.81 10.73
C GLN A 966 -46.08 3.19 10.17
N PRO A 967 -46.11 4.25 11.00
CA PRO A 967 -45.56 5.56 10.63
C PRO A 967 -44.10 5.43 10.22
N PHE A 968 -43.71 6.14 9.16
CA PHE A 968 -42.36 6.12 8.63
C PHE A 968 -41.78 7.54 8.61
N PRO A 969 -41.16 8.01 9.70
CA PRO A 969 -40.52 9.33 9.74
C PRO A 969 -39.24 9.32 8.88
N TRP A 970 -39.25 10.07 7.78
CA TRP A 970 -38.17 10.13 6.78
C TRP A 970 -37.69 11.56 6.53
N ILE A 971 -36.55 11.71 5.85
CA ILE A 971 -36.07 13.01 5.32
C ILE A 971 -35.14 12.76 4.13
N HIS A 972 -35.13 13.66 3.13
CA HIS A 972 -34.19 13.53 2.01
C HIS A 972 -32.76 13.96 2.41
N LEU A 973 -31.75 13.34 1.82
CA LEU A 973 -30.32 13.57 2.11
C LEU A 973 -29.92 15.04 1.90
N ASP A 974 -30.44 15.67 0.85
CA ASP A 974 -30.24 17.10 0.59
C ASP A 974 -30.83 17.96 1.72
N ASP A 975 -32.03 17.64 2.22
CA ASP A 975 -32.70 18.40 3.27
C ASP A 975 -32.00 18.30 4.63
N VAL A 976 -31.43 17.14 4.99
CA VAL A 976 -30.57 17.03 6.19
C VAL A 976 -29.37 17.96 6.07
N CYS A 977 -28.69 17.95 4.92
CA CYS A 977 -27.52 18.79 4.69
C CYS A 977 -27.87 20.28 4.62
N LEU A 978 -28.98 20.64 3.97
CA LEU A 978 -29.47 22.01 3.88
C LEU A 978 -29.93 22.56 5.24
N LEU A 979 -30.55 21.75 6.10
CA LEU A 979 -30.91 22.12 7.47
C LEU A 979 -29.66 22.35 8.35
N ILE A 980 -28.62 21.52 8.22
CA ILE A 980 -27.32 21.77 8.88
C ILE A 980 -26.72 23.12 8.42
N ILE A 981 -26.74 23.38 7.11
CA ILE A 981 -26.24 24.65 6.55
C ILE A 981 -27.10 25.84 7.01
N TYR A 982 -28.42 25.67 7.10
CA TYR A 982 -29.34 26.69 7.62
C TYR A 982 -29.04 27.03 9.08
N ALA A 983 -28.75 26.04 9.92
CA ALA A 983 -28.30 26.26 11.31
C ALA A 983 -26.94 26.99 11.38
N ILE A 984 -26.00 26.71 10.47
CA ILE A 984 -24.71 27.41 10.34
C ILE A 984 -24.91 28.88 9.90
N GLN A 985 -25.86 29.15 8.99
CA GLN A 985 -26.13 30.49 8.48
C GLN A 985 -26.95 31.34 9.47
N ASN A 986 -27.95 30.77 10.15
CA ASN A 986 -28.90 31.49 10.99
C ASN A 986 -28.60 31.34 12.50
N LYS A 987 -28.20 32.45 13.14
CA LYS A 987 -27.81 32.46 14.58
C LYS A 987 -28.98 32.23 15.56
N GLN A 988 -30.23 32.39 15.13
CA GLN A 988 -31.42 32.17 15.97
C GLN A 988 -31.75 30.69 16.19
N VAL A 989 -31.24 29.78 15.34
CA VAL A 989 -31.51 28.35 15.45
C VAL A 989 -30.76 27.76 16.66
N LYS A 990 -31.49 27.20 17.64
CA LYS A 990 -30.94 26.65 18.90
C LYS A 990 -31.75 25.43 19.35
N GLY A 991 -31.14 24.58 20.18
CA GLY A 991 -31.82 23.48 20.86
C GLY A 991 -32.08 22.27 19.96
N ILE A 992 -33.21 21.59 20.18
CA ILE A 992 -33.56 20.33 19.50
C ILE A 992 -34.48 20.63 18.30
N LEU A 993 -34.17 20.02 17.16
CA LEU A 993 -34.98 20.05 15.94
C LEU A 993 -35.27 18.61 15.47
N ASN A 994 -36.50 18.31 15.08
CA ASN A 994 -36.79 17.07 14.37
C ASN A 994 -36.42 17.25 12.89
N ALA A 995 -35.44 16.50 12.43
CA ALA A 995 -35.02 16.44 11.02
C ALA A 995 -35.82 15.33 10.32
N CYS A 996 -37.10 15.61 10.08
CA CYS A 996 -38.07 14.81 9.34
C CYS A 996 -38.80 15.70 8.33
N ALA A 997 -39.28 15.14 7.23
CA ALA A 997 -40.18 15.82 6.30
C ALA A 997 -41.55 16.14 6.98
N PRO A 998 -42.29 17.15 6.51
CA PRO A 998 -43.58 17.53 7.09
C PRO A 998 -44.72 16.56 6.72
N GLU A 999 -44.58 15.76 5.66
CA GLU A 999 -45.59 14.77 5.26
C GLU A 999 -45.55 13.51 6.14
N LEU A 1000 -46.63 13.25 6.88
CA LEU A 1000 -46.79 12.06 7.73
C LEU A 1000 -47.11 10.81 6.91
N THR A 1001 -46.08 10.14 6.38
CA THR A 1001 -46.22 8.92 5.56
C THR A 1001 -46.15 7.62 6.36
N THR A 1002 -46.87 6.59 5.91
CA THR A 1002 -46.69 5.20 6.34
C THR A 1002 -45.64 4.45 5.48
N ASN A 1003 -45.16 3.31 5.99
CA ASN A 1003 -44.26 2.43 5.24
C ASN A 1003 -44.87 1.93 3.91
N ARG A 1004 -46.20 1.74 3.85
CA ARG A 1004 -46.93 1.37 2.63
C ARG A 1004 -46.92 2.47 1.58
N GLU A 1005 -47.20 3.71 1.98
CA GLU A 1005 -47.18 4.87 1.07
C GLU A 1005 -45.76 5.14 0.55
N PHE A 1006 -44.75 5.05 1.42
CA PHE A 1006 -43.34 5.07 1.00
C PHE A 1006 -43.02 3.99 -0.06
N SER A 1007 -43.41 2.74 0.21
CA SER A 1007 -43.14 1.62 -0.71
C SER A 1007 -43.83 1.79 -2.06
N GLN A 1008 -45.07 2.31 -2.07
CA GLN A 1008 -45.81 2.60 -3.30
C GLN A 1008 -45.21 3.78 -4.06
N ALA A 1009 -44.86 4.88 -3.38
CA ALA A 1009 -44.20 6.04 -3.98
C ALA A 1009 -42.87 5.64 -4.64
N PHE A 1010 -42.02 4.89 -3.92
CA PHE A 1010 -40.72 4.44 -4.40
C PHE A 1010 -40.85 3.47 -5.59
N ALA A 1011 -41.76 2.49 -5.55
CA ALA A 1011 -42.00 1.57 -6.67
C ALA A 1011 -42.57 2.28 -7.91
N SER A 1012 -43.44 3.28 -7.72
CA SER A 1012 -44.01 4.07 -8.82
C SER A 1012 -42.97 4.93 -9.55
N ALA A 1013 -41.89 5.33 -8.87
CA ALA A 1013 -40.85 6.21 -9.39
C ALA A 1013 -39.85 5.52 -10.34
N PHE A 1014 -39.85 4.19 -10.43
CA PHE A 1014 -39.13 3.44 -11.47
C PHE A 1014 -39.82 3.57 -12.84
N LYS A 1015 -39.09 3.34 -13.94
CA LYS A 1015 -39.65 3.28 -15.29
C LYS A 1015 -39.24 1.97 -16.01
N PRO A 1016 -40.19 1.20 -16.57
CA PRO A 1016 -41.63 1.24 -16.28
C PRO A 1016 -41.90 0.97 -14.78
N SER A 1017 -42.96 1.58 -14.24
CA SER A 1017 -43.29 1.54 -12.81
C SER A 1017 -43.45 0.11 -12.29
N ARG A 1018 -43.04 -0.13 -11.04
CA ARG A 1018 -43.03 -1.44 -10.40
C ARG A 1018 -44.19 -1.59 -9.41
N LEU A 1019 -44.59 -2.83 -9.16
CA LEU A 1019 -45.73 -3.16 -8.29
C LEU A 1019 -45.24 -3.56 -6.89
N ALA A 1020 -45.49 -2.72 -5.89
CA ALA A 1020 -45.12 -2.95 -4.49
C ALA A 1020 -46.08 -3.90 -3.75
N ILE A 1021 -46.37 -5.08 -4.32
CA ILE A 1021 -47.47 -5.95 -3.88
C ILE A 1021 -47.09 -6.87 -2.72
N LEU A 1022 -45.86 -7.39 -2.68
CA LEU A 1022 -45.48 -8.44 -1.71
C LEU A 1022 -45.07 -7.82 -0.36
N PRO A 1023 -45.85 -7.99 0.75
CA PRO A 1023 -45.41 -7.55 2.05
C PRO A 1023 -44.29 -8.46 2.57
N ILE A 1024 -43.24 -7.88 3.17
CA ILE A 1024 -42.14 -8.61 3.80
C ILE A 1024 -42.58 -9.00 5.23
N PRO A 1025 -42.77 -10.29 5.56
CA PRO A 1025 -43.25 -10.70 6.88
C PRO A 1025 -42.25 -10.38 7.99
N GLU A 1026 -42.77 -10.08 9.18
CA GLU A 1026 -41.93 -9.68 10.33
C GLU A 1026 -40.93 -10.77 10.74
N PHE A 1027 -41.25 -12.06 10.58
CA PHE A 1027 -40.31 -13.15 10.86
C PHE A 1027 -39.07 -13.09 9.95
N VAL A 1028 -39.21 -12.63 8.70
CA VAL A 1028 -38.08 -12.45 7.76
C VAL A 1028 -37.18 -11.33 8.25
N MET A 1029 -37.76 -10.20 8.70
CA MET A 1029 -37.00 -9.09 9.28
C MET A 1029 -36.30 -9.47 10.59
N ASN A 1030 -36.98 -10.22 11.47
CA ASN A 1030 -36.42 -10.78 12.68
C ASN A 1030 -35.25 -11.73 12.39
N THR A 1031 -35.32 -12.52 11.31
CA THR A 1031 -34.25 -13.44 10.90
C THR A 1031 -33.06 -12.72 10.24
N LEU A 1032 -33.32 -11.69 9.43
CA LEU A 1032 -32.27 -10.94 8.71
C LEU A 1032 -31.52 -9.93 9.60
N LEU A 1033 -32.23 -9.23 10.50
CA LEU A 1033 -31.64 -8.16 11.32
C LEU A 1033 -31.44 -8.53 12.79
N GLY A 1034 -32.15 -9.56 13.28
CA GLY A 1034 -32.31 -9.85 14.71
C GLY A 1034 -33.52 -9.10 15.30
N SER A 1035 -34.21 -9.72 16.27
CA SER A 1035 -35.46 -9.21 16.86
C SER A 1035 -35.34 -7.78 17.43
N GLU A 1036 -34.27 -7.48 18.16
CA GLU A 1036 -34.02 -6.13 18.69
C GLU A 1036 -33.87 -5.06 17.59
N ARG A 1037 -33.35 -5.41 16.40
CA ARG A 1037 -33.19 -4.47 15.28
C ARG A 1037 -34.43 -4.39 14.39
N ALA A 1038 -35.17 -5.49 14.23
CA ALA A 1038 -36.34 -5.54 13.36
C ALA A 1038 -37.40 -4.52 13.77
N ILE A 1039 -37.51 -4.22 15.08
CA ILE A 1039 -38.33 -3.15 15.67
C ILE A 1039 -38.14 -1.81 14.95
N VAL A 1040 -36.94 -1.47 14.48
CA VAL A 1040 -36.63 -0.20 13.77
C VAL A 1040 -37.25 -0.14 12.37
N ALA A 1041 -37.66 -1.28 11.80
CA ALA A 1041 -38.29 -1.39 10.49
C ALA A 1041 -39.77 -1.79 10.55
N THR A 1042 -40.20 -2.49 11.61
CA THR A 1042 -41.61 -2.89 11.82
C THR A 1042 -42.40 -1.89 12.66
N GLN A 1043 -41.74 -1.05 13.47
CA GLN A 1043 -42.36 0.00 14.27
C GLN A 1043 -41.79 1.38 13.90
N GLY A 1044 -42.55 2.44 14.17
CA GLY A 1044 -42.13 3.81 13.91
C GLY A 1044 -43.02 4.84 14.60
N GLN A 1045 -42.58 6.09 14.57
CA GLN A 1045 -43.14 7.20 15.33
C GLN A 1045 -43.77 8.25 14.39
N LYS A 1046 -44.93 8.79 14.75
CA LYS A 1046 -45.45 10.03 14.13
C LYS A 1046 -44.69 11.23 14.69
N VAL A 1047 -43.67 11.69 13.96
CA VAL A 1047 -42.85 12.84 14.37
C VAL A 1047 -43.16 14.04 13.48
N ILE A 1048 -43.50 15.16 14.08
CA ILE A 1048 -43.80 16.43 13.40
C ILE A 1048 -42.61 17.38 13.62
N PRO A 1049 -42.06 18.00 12.55
CA PRO A 1049 -40.93 18.92 12.63
C PRO A 1049 -41.37 20.35 13.00
N ARG A 1050 -42.09 20.50 14.12
CA ARG A 1050 -42.73 21.78 14.49
C ARG A 1050 -41.69 22.87 14.74
N ALA A 1051 -40.71 22.62 15.62
CA ALA A 1051 -39.67 23.61 15.90
C ALA A 1051 -38.85 23.93 14.64
N THR A 1052 -38.56 22.93 13.81
CA THR A 1052 -37.86 23.11 12.52
C THR A 1052 -38.62 24.06 11.59
N LEU A 1053 -39.94 23.88 11.43
CA LEU A 1053 -40.79 24.76 10.61
C LEU A 1053 -40.91 26.16 11.23
N GLU A 1054 -41.03 26.27 12.55
CA GLU A 1054 -41.08 27.53 13.29
C GLU A 1054 -39.78 28.36 13.16
N THR A 1055 -38.63 27.74 12.85
CA THR A 1055 -37.42 28.52 12.50
C THR A 1055 -37.53 29.26 11.16
N GLY A 1056 -38.46 28.88 10.29
CA GLY A 1056 -38.53 29.35 8.90
C GLY A 1056 -37.69 28.53 7.91
N TYR A 1057 -37.38 27.27 8.21
CA TYR A 1057 -36.73 26.36 7.26
C TYR A 1057 -37.74 25.79 6.25
N THR A 1058 -37.45 25.93 4.95
CA THR A 1058 -38.25 25.35 3.86
C THR A 1058 -37.61 24.07 3.33
N PHE A 1059 -38.36 22.96 3.37
CA PHE A 1059 -37.92 21.68 2.83
C PHE A 1059 -37.90 21.70 1.30
N LYS A 1060 -36.83 21.17 0.69
CA LYS A 1060 -36.67 21.02 -0.76
C LYS A 1060 -37.52 19.86 -1.30
N TYR A 1061 -37.70 18.80 -0.51
CA TYR A 1061 -38.55 17.66 -0.84
C TYR A 1061 -39.60 17.47 0.28
N PRO A 1062 -40.68 18.28 0.31
CA PRO A 1062 -41.70 18.18 1.34
C PRO A 1062 -42.54 16.90 1.23
N THR A 1063 -42.67 16.30 0.03
CA THR A 1063 -43.43 15.06 -0.21
C THR A 1063 -42.56 13.87 -0.60
N ILE A 1064 -42.97 12.67 -0.20
CA ILE A 1064 -42.26 11.42 -0.49
C ILE A 1064 -42.30 11.07 -1.98
N LYS A 1065 -43.30 11.56 -2.71
CA LYS A 1065 -43.43 11.37 -4.16
C LYS A 1065 -42.33 12.11 -4.92
N GLU A 1066 -42.03 13.35 -4.52
CA GLU A 1066 -40.94 14.15 -5.09
C GLU A 1066 -39.57 13.57 -4.72
N ALA A 1067 -39.38 13.21 -3.45
CA ALA A 1067 -38.16 12.54 -2.99
C ALA A 1067 -37.93 11.22 -3.76
N SER A 1068 -38.95 10.36 -3.88
CA SER A 1068 -38.87 9.09 -4.61
C SER A 1068 -38.50 9.28 -6.08
N GLN A 1069 -39.05 10.30 -6.74
CA GLN A 1069 -38.69 10.64 -8.12
C GLN A 1069 -37.26 11.15 -8.28
N ASP A 1070 -36.67 11.74 -7.25
CA ASP A 1070 -35.26 12.17 -7.27
C ASP A 1070 -34.32 10.98 -7.06
N LEU A 1071 -34.65 10.10 -6.12
CA LEU A 1071 -33.89 8.89 -5.80
C LEU A 1071 -33.72 7.96 -7.01
N THR A 1072 -34.70 7.91 -7.93
CA THR A 1072 -34.61 7.09 -9.15
C THR A 1072 -34.00 7.81 -10.37
N LYS A 1073 -33.63 9.10 -10.28
CA LYS A 1073 -32.95 9.79 -11.40
C LYS A 1073 -31.54 9.27 -11.66
N LEU A 1074 -30.85 8.77 -10.64
CA LEU A 1074 -29.42 8.41 -10.70
C LEU A 1074 -29.15 7.11 -11.51
N PHE A 1075 -30.20 6.45 -12.00
CA PHE A 1075 -30.16 5.26 -12.84
C PHE A 1075 -31.06 5.40 -14.08
N ARG A 1076 -31.08 6.60 -14.68
CA ARG A 1076 -31.69 6.88 -15.99
C ARG A 1076 -30.63 6.94 -17.09
#